data_AF-A0A533YQR9-F1
#
_entry.id   AF-A0A533YQR9-F1
#
_cell.length_a   1.000
_cell.length_b   1.000
_cell.length_c   1.000
_cell.angle_alpha   90.00
_cell.angle_beta   90.00
_cell.angle_gamma   90.00
#
_symmetry.space_group_name_H-M   'P 1'
#
loop_
_entity.id
_entity.type
_entity.pdbx_description
1 polymer ?
#
loop_
_entity_poly.entity_id
_entity_poly.type
_entity_poly.pdbx_seq_one_letter_code
_entity_poly.pdbx_strand_id
1 'polypeptide(L)'
;LVERGVQGSVQLIVRPSLASYYPGEQPSFTVQFRRPKRGVKEHLRTGCRLGVLDEQGRTVGQLDIPLLGSGGLATGSARMTGGERLRPGLYQVNAALYSQLKSFHVLRCRTGFWVYDDALIRSGKPITAGNRYLLRDGKTFPVTGTTYMASDVHRKFLFEPNPYVWNRDFGEMKAAGVNMIRSGIWTGWKQIMPDAGAPNEAALRAMDAFVLTARKFDIPIIFTLFAFLPESWGGANPYLDPRSVNAQKEFVTAFAHRYRQVNDIIWDLINEPSFCNPQYLWQCRPNYDRYETEAWQVWLKERYARSSDETTTARIHEAHRSPSDEAITLPAKEDFEDVNVFQGRRPIKAIDYRLFAQEMFIRWVKEITGAIRGAQGSGGRPSQLITVGQDEGGTYDSPGNQFFGNAVDFTCVHNWWLNDDLLWDQAVTTIPGKPNLVEETGVMFYEKMDATPWRTEEEARNLLERKMAVALGAGGAGFIQWLWNTNPYMASDNEAAIGFHRADGTAKPELEPMRRLARFFEAHRQLMDGGKEEDVVMVIPHSQIFSTRNFAAEATRRCVRVMNEHFSTPVATVSEYRPMSGSPKLLIMPSPRTMNQQCWERLLSCAERGSTVLLTGTIDADDHWLPVERSKTLGVEATSKPVAEEEFLRIGDTEYRVSYRGEKIQRVEKAVIRTDQKPTVITI
;
A
#
# COMPACT_ATOMS: atom_id res chain seq x y z
N LEU A 1 -10.63 39.37 22.35
CA LEU A 1 -9.78 38.16 22.28
C LEU A 1 -9.04 37.90 23.60
N VAL A 2 -8.37 38.91 24.19
CA VAL A 2 -7.70 38.80 25.50
C VAL A 2 -8.61 38.26 26.61
N GLU A 3 -9.83 38.78 26.77
CA GLU A 3 -10.79 38.29 27.75
C GLU A 3 -11.18 36.81 27.57
N ARG A 4 -11.27 36.34 26.31
CA ARG A 4 -11.51 34.92 26.00
C ARG A 4 -10.29 34.06 26.38
N GLY A 5 -9.08 34.56 26.09
CA GLY A 5 -7.84 33.90 26.49
C GLY A 5 -7.72 33.73 28.01
N VAL A 6 -8.13 34.75 28.78
CA VAL A 6 -8.14 34.69 30.26
C VAL A 6 -9.13 33.66 30.79
N GLN A 7 -10.26 33.41 30.13
CA GLN A 7 -11.26 32.43 30.60
C GLN A 7 -10.85 30.97 30.38
N GLY A 8 -9.86 30.73 29.52
CA GLY A 8 -9.36 29.40 29.17
C GLY A 8 -10.26 28.66 28.17
N SER A 9 -9.75 27.57 27.61
CA SER A 9 -10.49 26.74 26.67
C SER A 9 -11.59 25.94 27.37
N VAL A 10 -12.64 25.65 26.62
CA VAL A 10 -13.70 24.71 27.01
C VAL A 10 -14.02 23.83 25.82
N GLN A 11 -14.48 22.61 26.09
CA GLN A 11 -14.83 21.65 25.05
C GLN A 11 -16.15 20.96 25.41
N LEU A 12 -17.09 20.93 24.47
CA LEU A 12 -18.30 20.11 24.54
C LEU A 12 -18.15 18.97 23.55
N ILE A 13 -18.25 17.74 24.03
CA ILE A 13 -18.21 16.52 23.23
C ILE A 13 -19.53 15.79 23.44
N VAL A 14 -20.23 15.46 22.36
CA VAL A 14 -21.41 14.59 22.39
C VAL A 14 -21.15 13.43 21.46
N ARG A 15 -21.28 12.21 21.98
CA ARG A 15 -21.08 10.98 21.21
C ARG A 15 -22.28 10.06 21.37
N PRO A 16 -22.78 9.45 20.28
CA PRO A 16 -23.64 8.30 20.43
C PRO A 16 -22.83 7.14 21.05
N SER A 17 -23.49 6.22 21.74
CA SER A 17 -22.82 5.07 22.35
C SER A 17 -22.39 4.05 21.30
N LEU A 18 -23.12 3.98 20.19
CA LEU A 18 -22.77 3.26 18.98
C LEU A 18 -22.93 4.20 17.78
N ALA A 19 -22.07 4.10 16.76
CA ALA A 19 -22.27 4.88 15.55
C ALA A 19 -23.43 4.36 14.69
N SER A 20 -23.78 3.08 14.85
CA SER A 20 -24.85 2.38 14.13
C SER A 20 -25.69 1.56 15.11
N TYR A 21 -27.01 1.72 15.04
CA TYR A 21 -27.99 0.98 15.82
C TYR A 21 -28.83 0.10 14.89
N TYR A 22 -29.10 -1.15 15.27
CA TYR A 22 -30.01 -2.01 14.53
C TYR A 22 -31.47 -1.57 14.74
N PRO A 23 -32.37 -1.86 13.78
CA PRO A 23 -33.78 -1.56 13.94
C PRO A 23 -34.34 -2.11 15.26
N GLY A 24 -34.93 -1.21 16.07
CA GLY A 24 -35.47 -1.54 17.38
C GLY A 24 -34.53 -1.28 18.57
N GLU A 25 -33.23 -1.11 18.34
CA GLU A 25 -32.32 -0.60 19.36
C GLU A 25 -32.60 0.88 19.65
N GLN A 26 -32.45 1.28 20.91
CA GLN A 26 -32.66 2.68 21.33
C GLN A 26 -31.33 3.43 21.36
N PRO A 27 -31.20 4.53 20.60
CA PRO A 27 -29.98 5.34 20.65
C PRO A 27 -29.72 5.91 22.04
N SER A 28 -28.45 5.96 22.41
CA SER A 28 -28.00 6.53 23.67
C SER A 28 -26.78 7.41 23.46
N PHE A 29 -26.66 8.45 24.26
CA PHE A 29 -25.66 9.49 24.09
C PHE A 29 -24.88 9.71 25.38
N THR A 30 -23.59 9.97 25.23
CA THR A 30 -22.74 10.49 26.30
C THR A 30 -22.33 11.91 25.96
N VAL A 31 -22.45 12.80 26.94
CA VAL A 31 -22.03 14.20 26.86
C VAL A 31 -20.88 14.40 27.82
N GLN A 32 -19.82 15.06 27.35
CA GLN A 32 -18.70 15.51 28.17
C GLN A 32 -18.50 17.01 28.00
N PHE A 33 -18.42 17.73 29.11
CA PHE A 33 -18.01 19.12 29.16
C PHE A 33 -16.67 19.20 29.89
N ARG A 34 -15.64 19.68 29.18
CA ARG A 34 -14.28 19.80 29.70
C ARG A 34 -13.90 21.26 29.85
N ARG A 35 -13.28 21.59 30.99
CA ARG A 35 -12.65 22.88 31.26
C ARG A 35 -11.31 22.63 31.96
N PRO A 36 -10.16 22.75 31.27
CA PRO A 36 -8.84 22.55 31.89
C PRO A 36 -8.60 23.45 33.11
N LYS A 37 -9.17 24.67 33.12
CA LYS A 37 -9.15 25.60 34.26
C LYS A 37 -10.04 25.19 35.46
N ARG A 38 -10.56 23.96 35.48
CA ARG A 38 -11.43 23.41 36.54
C ARG A 38 -12.75 24.19 36.69
N GLY A 39 -13.45 24.09 37.83
CA GLY A 39 -14.68 24.86 38.10
C GLY A 39 -15.88 24.54 37.20
N VAL A 40 -15.96 23.35 36.58
CA VAL A 40 -17.10 23.03 35.68
C VAL A 40 -18.47 23.20 36.35
N LYS A 41 -18.59 22.87 37.64
CA LYS A 41 -19.85 22.93 38.41
C LYS A 41 -20.40 24.35 38.52
N GLU A 42 -19.53 25.35 38.65
CA GLU A 42 -19.89 26.78 38.77
C GLU A 42 -20.40 27.35 37.44
N HIS A 43 -20.05 26.71 36.33
CA HIS A 43 -20.32 27.21 34.99
C HIS A 43 -21.40 26.46 34.23
N LEU A 44 -21.96 25.39 34.82
CA LEU A 44 -23.09 24.65 34.27
C LEU A 44 -24.39 25.30 34.76
N ARG A 45 -25.24 25.73 33.82
CA ARG A 45 -26.54 26.33 34.13
C ARG A 45 -27.64 25.27 34.20
N THR A 46 -27.61 24.35 33.24
CA THR A 46 -28.55 23.24 33.04
C THR A 46 -27.81 22.03 32.46
N GLY A 47 -28.51 20.92 32.24
CA GLY A 47 -28.03 19.84 31.38
C GLY A 47 -27.79 20.29 29.92
N CYS A 48 -27.25 19.38 29.12
CA CYS A 48 -27.09 19.55 27.68
C CYS A 48 -28.37 19.10 26.95
N ARG A 49 -28.94 19.97 26.12
CA ARG A 49 -30.10 19.64 25.28
C ARG A 49 -29.65 19.04 23.97
N LEU A 50 -30.23 17.91 23.57
CA LEU A 50 -29.99 17.21 22.32
C LEU A 50 -31.29 17.19 21.51
N GLY A 51 -31.23 17.65 20.26
CA GLY A 51 -32.30 17.46 19.28
C GLY A 51 -31.85 16.45 18.23
N VAL A 52 -32.63 15.39 18.04
CA VAL A 52 -32.39 14.35 17.05
C VAL A 52 -33.26 14.63 15.82
N LEU A 53 -32.60 14.71 14.67
CA LEU A 53 -33.19 15.07 13.39
C LEU A 53 -33.04 13.90 12.42
N ASP A 54 -34.09 13.62 11.66
CA ASP A 54 -34.00 12.73 10.49
C ASP A 54 -33.30 13.41 9.31
N GLU A 55 -33.13 12.69 8.20
CA GLU A 55 -32.48 13.23 7.00
C GLU A 55 -33.22 14.41 6.35
N GLN A 56 -34.52 14.56 6.60
CA GLN A 56 -35.32 15.69 6.13
C GLN A 56 -35.23 16.90 7.09
N GLY A 57 -34.45 16.79 8.17
CA GLY A 57 -34.31 17.84 9.18
C GLY A 57 -35.50 17.95 10.14
N ARG A 58 -36.39 16.95 10.18
CA ARG A 58 -37.52 16.92 11.11
C ARG A 58 -37.07 16.39 12.45
N THR A 59 -37.56 17.00 13.54
CA THR A 59 -37.23 16.54 14.89
C THR A 59 -37.99 15.28 15.22
N VAL A 60 -37.26 14.19 15.49
CA VAL A 60 -37.81 12.88 15.85
C VAL A 60 -37.59 12.52 17.32
N GLY A 61 -36.81 13.33 18.04
CA GLY A 61 -36.61 13.16 19.46
C GLY A 61 -35.84 14.31 20.09
N GLN A 62 -36.02 14.49 21.39
CA GLN A 62 -35.28 15.45 22.20
C GLN A 62 -34.89 14.80 23.52
N LEU A 63 -33.69 15.13 24.01
CA LEU A 63 -33.21 14.72 25.33
C LEU A 63 -32.61 15.92 26.04
N ASP A 64 -32.89 16.05 27.34
CA ASP A 64 -32.14 16.95 28.22
C ASP A 64 -31.27 16.09 29.15
N ILE A 65 -29.95 16.15 28.96
CA ILE A 65 -28.99 15.30 29.68
C ILE A 65 -28.36 16.09 30.83
N PRO A 66 -28.70 15.79 32.09
CA PRO A 66 -28.05 16.45 33.22
C PRO A 66 -26.56 16.10 33.24
N LEU A 67 -25.71 17.10 33.47
CA LEU A 67 -24.26 16.92 33.57
C LEU A 67 -23.84 17.01 35.03
N LEU A 68 -23.14 15.98 35.50
CA LEU A 68 -22.58 15.89 36.84
C LEU A 68 -21.06 15.80 36.76
N GLY A 69 -20.38 16.55 37.62
CA GLY A 69 -18.94 16.52 37.71
C GLY A 69 -18.37 17.69 38.50
N SER A 70 -17.08 17.60 38.78
CA SER A 70 -16.33 18.60 39.52
C SER A 70 -14.94 18.74 38.93
N GLY A 71 -14.18 19.75 39.37
CA GLY A 71 -12.88 20.03 38.79
C GLY A 71 -13.01 20.37 37.30
N GLY A 72 -12.30 19.65 36.43
CA GLY A 72 -12.20 19.96 35.00
C GLY A 72 -13.13 19.19 34.05
N LEU A 73 -13.98 18.30 34.56
CA LEU A 73 -14.83 17.44 33.73
C LEU A 73 -16.22 17.28 34.35
N ALA A 74 -17.25 17.45 33.52
CA ALA A 74 -18.61 17.04 33.82
C ALA A 74 -19.14 16.12 32.73
N THR A 75 -19.85 15.06 33.11
CA THR A 75 -20.38 14.06 32.19
C THR A 75 -21.84 13.77 32.47
N GLY A 76 -22.54 13.29 31.45
CA GLY A 76 -23.89 12.78 31.58
C GLY A 76 -24.19 11.83 30.41
N SER A 77 -25.16 10.95 30.60
CA SER A 77 -25.61 10.05 29.56
C SER A 77 -27.11 9.86 29.63
N ALA A 78 -27.77 9.73 28.49
CA ALA A 78 -29.18 9.39 28.41
C ALA A 78 -29.46 8.50 27.21
N ARG A 79 -30.52 7.69 27.32
CA ARG A 79 -31.08 6.89 26.23
C ARG A 79 -32.37 7.55 25.76
N MET A 80 -32.64 7.49 24.46
CA MET A 80 -33.91 7.93 23.91
C MET A 80 -35.02 7.00 24.41
N THR A 81 -36.03 7.57 25.08
CA THR A 81 -37.22 6.85 25.57
C THR A 81 -38.48 7.39 24.88
N GLY A 82 -39.39 6.50 24.47
CA GLY A 82 -40.76 6.89 24.10
C GLY A 82 -40.97 7.53 22.72
N GLY A 83 -40.22 7.12 21.69
CA GLY A 83 -40.42 7.56 20.30
C GLY A 83 -40.99 6.47 19.39
N GLU A 84 -41.55 6.87 18.24
CA GLU A 84 -41.79 5.95 17.12
C GLU A 84 -40.51 5.17 16.79
N ARG A 85 -40.64 3.91 16.35
CA ARG A 85 -39.48 3.14 15.89
C ARG A 85 -38.77 3.93 14.80
N LEU A 86 -37.52 4.33 15.08
CA LEU A 86 -36.70 5.04 14.11
C LEU A 86 -36.56 4.17 12.86
N ARG A 87 -36.83 4.77 11.70
CA ARG A 87 -36.65 4.10 10.41
C ARG A 87 -35.16 4.01 10.08
N PRO A 88 -34.73 3.02 9.28
CA PRO A 88 -33.38 2.98 8.73
C PRO A 88 -32.99 4.31 8.08
N GLY A 89 -31.74 4.73 8.26
CA GLY A 89 -31.24 6.01 7.75
C GLY A 89 -30.26 6.72 8.70
N LEU A 90 -29.67 7.81 8.21
CA LEU A 90 -28.80 8.67 8.99
C LEU A 90 -29.60 9.66 9.84
N TYR A 91 -29.22 9.83 11.11
CA TYR A 91 -29.78 10.84 11.99
C TYR A 91 -28.71 11.82 12.44
N GLN A 92 -29.06 13.11 12.46
CA GLN A 92 -28.23 14.18 12.99
C GLN A 92 -28.64 14.50 14.43
N VAL A 93 -27.65 14.79 15.27
CA VAL A 93 -27.85 15.21 16.66
C VAL A 93 -27.27 16.60 16.85
N ASN A 94 -28.12 17.56 17.17
CA ASN A 94 -27.75 18.91 17.51
C ASN A 94 -27.74 19.06 19.03
N ALA A 95 -26.56 19.32 19.60
CA ALA A 95 -26.40 19.54 21.03
C ALA A 95 -26.21 21.03 21.35
N ALA A 96 -26.83 21.48 22.44
CA ALA A 96 -26.64 22.82 23.00
C ALA A 96 -26.48 22.74 24.53
N LEU A 97 -25.35 23.26 25.02
CA LEU A 97 -25.08 23.42 26.45
C LEU A 97 -25.06 24.91 26.79
N TYR A 98 -25.94 25.34 27.70
CA TYR A 98 -25.97 26.71 28.19
C TYR A 98 -25.00 26.84 29.38
N SER A 99 -24.01 27.72 29.24
CA SER A 99 -22.98 27.94 30.27
C SER A 99 -23.09 29.34 30.88
N GLN A 100 -22.63 29.47 32.12
CA GLN A 100 -22.49 30.75 32.81
C GLN A 100 -21.19 31.51 32.46
N LEU A 101 -20.37 30.97 31.55
CA LEU A 101 -19.16 31.66 31.08
C LEU A 101 -19.53 32.89 30.26
N LYS A 102 -18.92 34.05 30.58
CA LYS A 102 -19.20 35.31 29.86
C LYS A 102 -18.84 35.25 28.37
N SER A 103 -17.81 34.46 28.00
CA SER A 103 -17.39 34.36 26.59
C SER A 103 -18.20 33.34 25.78
N PHE A 104 -18.88 32.40 26.44
CA PHE A 104 -19.53 31.25 25.80
C PHE A 104 -20.87 30.98 26.47
N HIS A 105 -21.90 31.73 26.12
CA HIS A 105 -23.24 31.53 26.69
C HIS A 105 -23.88 30.21 26.22
N VAL A 106 -23.59 29.78 25.00
CA VAL A 106 -24.06 28.51 24.44
C VAL A 106 -22.92 27.82 23.69
N LEU A 107 -22.60 26.61 24.09
CA LEU A 107 -21.71 25.72 23.36
C LEU A 107 -22.56 24.79 22.50
N ARG A 108 -22.21 24.67 21.22
CA ARG A 108 -22.91 23.81 20.27
C ARG A 108 -21.97 22.72 19.76
N CYS A 109 -22.51 21.53 19.59
CA CYS A 109 -21.81 20.38 19.02
C CYS A 109 -22.80 19.65 18.09
N ARG A 110 -22.27 19.05 17.02
CA ARG A 110 -23.04 18.20 16.11
C ARG A 110 -22.39 16.83 16.02
N THR A 111 -23.20 15.79 16.09
CA THR A 111 -22.81 14.41 15.81
C THR A 111 -23.90 13.73 15.01
N GLY A 112 -23.71 12.49 14.59
CA GLY A 112 -24.75 11.67 13.99
C GLY A 112 -24.68 10.22 14.43
N PHE A 113 -25.67 9.44 14.02
CA PHE A 113 -25.66 7.98 14.10
C PHE A 113 -26.52 7.41 12.97
N TRP A 114 -26.25 6.17 12.58
CA TRP A 114 -27.11 5.42 11.67
C TRP A 114 -28.09 4.55 12.44
N VAL A 115 -29.32 4.45 11.93
CA VAL A 115 -30.11 3.23 12.10
C VAL A 115 -29.82 2.36 10.89
N TYR A 116 -29.31 1.15 11.13
CA TYR A 116 -28.77 0.26 10.10
C TYR A 116 -29.78 0.04 8.97
N ASP A 117 -29.32 0.32 7.74
CA ASP A 117 -30.11 0.21 6.53
C ASP A 117 -29.61 -0.98 5.69
N ASP A 118 -30.27 -2.12 5.87
CA ASP A 118 -29.96 -3.36 5.16
C ASP A 118 -30.18 -3.22 3.64
N ALA A 119 -31.16 -2.42 3.21
CA ALA A 119 -31.42 -2.19 1.80
C ALA A 119 -30.28 -1.37 1.16
N LEU A 120 -29.83 -0.30 1.83
CA LEU A 120 -28.70 0.50 1.37
C LEU A 120 -27.40 -0.32 1.33
N ILE A 121 -27.13 -1.14 2.35
CA ILE A 121 -25.97 -2.04 2.37
C ILE A 121 -25.97 -3.00 1.18
N ARG A 122 -27.13 -3.59 0.85
CA ARG A 122 -27.26 -4.54 -0.27
C ARG A 122 -27.29 -3.89 -1.65
N SER A 123 -27.50 -2.58 -1.74
CA SER A 123 -27.62 -1.86 -3.02
C SER A 123 -26.30 -1.71 -3.79
N GLY A 124 -25.20 -2.25 -3.26
CA GLY A 124 -23.87 -2.07 -3.83
C GLY A 124 -23.66 -2.69 -5.20
N LYS A 125 -22.80 -2.03 -5.98
CA LYS A 125 -22.39 -2.47 -7.31
C LYS A 125 -21.07 -3.22 -7.17
N PRO A 126 -20.99 -4.50 -7.59
CA PRO A 126 -19.77 -5.28 -7.44
C PRO A 126 -18.56 -4.58 -8.07
N ILE A 127 -17.42 -4.69 -7.40
CA ILE A 127 -16.11 -4.37 -7.99
C ILE A 127 -15.36 -5.67 -8.24
N THR A 128 -14.84 -5.82 -9.46
CA THR A 128 -14.04 -6.96 -9.88
C THR A 128 -12.74 -6.51 -10.52
N ALA A 129 -11.73 -7.38 -10.55
CA ALA A 129 -10.49 -7.12 -11.27
C ALA A 129 -10.70 -7.45 -12.77
N GLY A 130 -10.40 -6.49 -13.65
CA GLY A 130 -10.25 -6.72 -15.08
C GLY A 130 -8.81 -7.08 -15.46
N ASN A 131 -8.47 -6.98 -16.75
CA ASN A 131 -7.11 -7.26 -17.23
C ASN A 131 -6.11 -6.12 -16.95
N ARG A 132 -6.60 -4.87 -16.94
CA ARG A 132 -5.79 -3.64 -16.74
C ARG A 132 -6.42 -2.66 -15.74
N TYR A 133 -7.75 -2.59 -15.71
CA TYR A 133 -8.50 -1.72 -14.82
C TYR A 133 -9.33 -2.53 -13.84
N LEU A 134 -9.70 -1.91 -12.72
CA LEU A 134 -10.83 -2.38 -11.95
C LEU A 134 -12.11 -2.20 -12.78
N LEU A 135 -13.08 -3.07 -12.54
CA LEU A 135 -14.39 -3.01 -13.15
C LEU A 135 -15.43 -2.75 -12.07
N ARG A 136 -16.41 -1.91 -12.38
CA ARG A 136 -17.57 -1.68 -11.53
C ARG A 136 -18.83 -2.01 -12.31
N ASP A 137 -19.59 -2.98 -11.84
CA ASP A 137 -20.76 -3.50 -12.56
C ASP A 137 -20.41 -3.90 -14.01
N GLY A 138 -19.27 -4.58 -14.17
CA GLY A 138 -18.74 -5.04 -15.46
C GLY A 138 -18.17 -3.95 -16.38
N LYS A 139 -18.17 -2.68 -15.97
CA LYS A 139 -17.65 -1.55 -16.76
C LYS A 139 -16.30 -1.09 -16.24
N THR A 140 -15.41 -0.68 -17.13
CA THR A 140 -14.11 -0.08 -16.75
C THR A 140 -14.31 1.08 -15.78
N PHE A 141 -13.55 1.01 -14.68
CA PHE A 141 -13.64 1.91 -13.54
C PHE A 141 -12.26 2.55 -13.28
N PRO A 142 -11.96 3.67 -13.95
CA PRO A 142 -10.73 4.42 -13.73
C PRO A 142 -10.79 5.08 -12.36
N VAL A 143 -9.93 4.67 -11.45
CA VAL A 143 -9.97 5.15 -10.07
C VAL A 143 -9.45 6.59 -10.01
N THR A 144 -10.27 7.49 -9.47
CA THR A 144 -9.89 8.84 -9.12
C THR A 144 -10.33 9.06 -7.68
N GLY A 145 -9.41 8.80 -6.76
CA GLY A 145 -9.77 8.72 -5.35
C GLY A 145 -8.75 9.35 -4.43
N THR A 146 -9.02 9.17 -3.13
CA THR A 146 -8.22 9.75 -2.07
C THR A 146 -8.28 8.87 -0.82
N THR A 147 -7.23 8.86 -0.03
CA THR A 147 -7.27 8.31 1.32
C THR A 147 -8.15 9.19 2.18
N TYR A 148 -9.06 8.58 2.92
CA TYR A 148 -9.94 9.28 3.84
C TYR A 148 -9.72 8.81 5.28
N MET A 149 -9.41 9.80 6.12
CA MET A 149 -9.53 9.76 7.56
C MET A 149 -10.46 10.90 7.97
N ALA A 150 -11.23 10.70 9.05
CA ALA A 150 -12.22 11.68 9.47
C ALA A 150 -11.58 13.06 9.73
N SER A 151 -12.20 14.14 9.25
CA SER A 151 -11.67 15.50 9.41
C SER A 151 -11.61 15.99 10.86
N ASP A 152 -12.31 15.35 11.80
CA ASP A 152 -12.38 15.74 13.21
C ASP A 152 -11.45 14.92 14.13
N VAL A 153 -11.24 13.63 13.84
CA VAL A 153 -10.47 12.71 14.71
C VAL A 153 -9.46 11.84 13.96
N HIS A 154 -9.31 12.02 12.65
CA HIS A 154 -8.37 11.33 11.77
C HIS A 154 -8.38 9.80 11.97
N ARG A 155 -7.22 9.19 12.28
CA ARG A 155 -7.04 7.74 12.46
C ARG A 155 -7.91 7.13 13.57
N LYS A 156 -8.51 7.96 14.43
CA LYS A 156 -9.41 7.49 15.50
C LYS A 156 -10.87 7.36 15.07
N PHE A 157 -11.20 7.49 13.79
CA PHE A 157 -12.59 7.50 13.31
C PHE A 157 -13.41 6.26 13.74
N LEU A 158 -12.80 5.08 13.92
CA LEU A 158 -13.52 3.91 14.46
C LEU A 158 -13.70 3.93 15.99
N PHE A 159 -12.88 4.70 16.72
CA PHE A 159 -12.91 4.83 18.18
C PHE A 159 -13.72 6.05 18.64
N GLU A 160 -13.78 7.09 17.80
CA GLU A 160 -14.50 8.33 18.03
C GLU A 160 -15.40 8.65 16.83
N PRO A 161 -16.37 7.77 16.49
CA PRO A 161 -17.12 7.88 15.26
C PRO A 161 -18.05 9.09 15.22
N ASN A 162 -18.12 9.73 14.06
CA ASN A 162 -19.01 10.85 13.80
C ASN A 162 -19.63 10.80 12.39
N PRO A 163 -20.70 10.01 12.20
CA PRO A 163 -21.39 9.89 10.92
C PRO A 163 -21.90 11.22 10.31
N TYR A 164 -22.15 12.25 11.13
CA TYR A 164 -22.51 13.58 10.61
C TYR A 164 -21.34 14.21 9.84
N VAL A 165 -20.14 14.16 10.40
CA VAL A 165 -18.92 14.66 9.77
C VAL A 165 -18.62 13.84 8.51
N TRP A 166 -18.71 12.51 8.61
CA TRP A 166 -18.46 11.65 7.45
C TRP A 166 -19.43 11.93 6.32
N ASN A 167 -20.72 12.10 6.59
CA ASN A 167 -21.70 12.41 5.56
C ASN A 167 -21.39 13.72 4.82
N ARG A 168 -20.88 14.75 5.53
CA ARG A 168 -20.40 15.97 4.89
C ARG A 168 -19.18 15.68 4.01
N ASP A 169 -18.15 15.04 4.58
CA ASP A 169 -16.89 14.81 3.90
C ASP A 169 -17.06 13.91 2.65
N PHE A 170 -17.85 12.84 2.73
CA PHE A 170 -18.20 12.00 1.57
C PHE A 170 -19.00 12.76 0.51
N GLY A 171 -19.88 13.67 0.92
CA GLY A 171 -20.59 14.55 -0.01
C GLY A 171 -19.65 15.49 -0.77
N GLU A 172 -18.69 16.10 -0.07
CA GLU A 172 -17.67 16.96 -0.66
C GLU A 172 -16.72 16.18 -1.59
N MET A 173 -16.29 14.98 -1.18
CA MET A 173 -15.51 14.07 -2.00
C MET A 173 -16.25 13.71 -3.29
N LYS A 174 -17.51 13.27 -3.19
CA LYS A 174 -18.32 12.92 -4.36
C LYS A 174 -18.49 14.10 -5.31
N ALA A 175 -18.74 15.30 -4.77
CA ALA A 175 -18.86 16.53 -5.55
C ALA A 175 -17.54 16.93 -6.23
N ALA A 176 -16.38 16.59 -5.64
CA ALA A 176 -15.08 16.82 -6.25
C ALA A 176 -14.70 15.77 -7.32
N GLY A 177 -15.50 14.72 -7.51
CA GLY A 177 -15.25 13.65 -8.47
C GLY A 177 -14.57 12.42 -7.89
N VAL A 178 -14.35 12.36 -6.56
CA VAL A 178 -13.84 11.16 -5.90
C VAL A 178 -14.81 10.00 -6.11
N ASN A 179 -14.32 8.92 -6.71
CA ASN A 179 -15.14 7.76 -7.03
C ASN A 179 -14.84 6.53 -6.17
N MET A 180 -13.76 6.56 -5.38
CA MET A 180 -13.32 5.52 -4.45
C MET A 180 -12.47 6.16 -3.34
N ILE A 181 -12.51 5.58 -2.15
CA ILE A 181 -11.59 5.96 -1.07
C ILE A 181 -10.74 4.77 -0.63
N ARG A 182 -9.57 5.08 -0.08
CA ARG A 182 -8.83 4.18 0.79
C ARG A 182 -8.97 4.64 2.24
N SER A 183 -9.25 3.71 3.14
CA SER A 183 -9.29 3.95 4.58
C SER A 183 -8.85 2.67 5.30
N GLY A 184 -8.84 2.64 6.62
CA GLY A 184 -8.41 1.43 7.32
C GLY A 184 -7.90 1.66 8.72
N ILE A 185 -7.11 0.69 9.18
CA ILE A 185 -6.60 0.59 10.54
C ILE A 185 -5.07 0.68 10.47
N TRP A 186 -4.53 1.83 10.83
CA TRP A 186 -3.07 2.05 10.91
C TRP A 186 -2.51 1.84 12.31
N THR A 187 -3.37 1.84 13.33
CA THR A 187 -2.98 1.70 14.74
C THR A 187 -4.14 1.16 15.58
N GLY A 188 -3.84 0.62 16.76
CA GLY A 188 -4.86 0.34 17.77
C GLY A 188 -5.64 -0.96 17.56
N TRP A 189 -5.06 -1.96 16.88
CA TRP A 189 -5.70 -3.27 16.67
C TRP A 189 -6.23 -3.90 17.96
N LYS A 190 -5.49 -3.80 19.08
CA LYS A 190 -5.93 -4.29 20.41
C LYS A 190 -7.08 -3.50 21.05
N GLN A 191 -7.44 -2.32 20.54
CA GLN A 191 -8.67 -1.64 20.94
C GLN A 191 -9.89 -2.18 20.19
N ILE A 192 -9.66 -2.70 18.97
CA ILE A 192 -10.68 -3.31 18.12
C ILE A 192 -10.86 -4.79 18.49
N MET A 193 -9.79 -5.50 18.79
CA MET A 193 -9.82 -6.90 19.24
C MET A 193 -8.84 -7.06 20.41
N PRO A 194 -9.28 -6.80 21.66
CA PRO A 194 -8.43 -6.89 22.85
C PRO A 194 -7.84 -8.28 23.06
N ASP A 195 -8.69 -9.29 22.93
CA ASP A 195 -8.32 -10.71 22.96
C ASP A 195 -8.63 -11.33 21.60
N ALA A 196 -7.80 -12.28 21.17
CA ALA A 196 -8.00 -13.00 19.93
C ALA A 196 -9.42 -13.61 19.87
N GLY A 197 -10.15 -13.36 18.78
CA GLY A 197 -11.52 -13.83 18.58
C GLY A 197 -12.60 -13.01 19.29
N ALA A 198 -12.25 -11.96 20.03
CA ALA A 198 -13.19 -11.10 20.76
C ALA A 198 -13.19 -9.66 20.22
N PRO A 199 -13.73 -9.41 19.00
CA PRO A 199 -13.81 -8.06 18.47
C PRO A 199 -14.80 -7.20 19.27
N ASN A 200 -14.44 -5.93 19.44
CA ASN A 200 -15.23 -4.90 20.07
C ASN A 200 -16.38 -4.49 19.15
N GLU A 201 -17.60 -4.84 19.54
CA GLU A 201 -18.81 -4.55 18.76
C GLU A 201 -18.99 -3.04 18.50
N ALA A 202 -18.55 -2.15 19.39
CA ALA A 202 -18.66 -0.71 19.14
C ALA A 202 -17.80 -0.26 17.93
N ALA A 203 -16.62 -0.85 17.74
CA ALA A 203 -15.77 -0.60 16.58
C ALA A 203 -16.38 -1.18 15.29
N LEU A 204 -16.98 -2.38 15.36
CA LEU A 204 -17.71 -2.97 14.23
C LEU A 204 -18.94 -2.14 13.85
N ARG A 205 -19.69 -1.60 14.83
CA ARG A 205 -20.81 -0.67 14.60
C ARG A 205 -20.35 0.68 14.04
N ALA A 206 -19.14 1.14 14.40
CA ALA A 206 -18.51 2.29 13.76
C ALA A 206 -18.23 2.04 12.28
N MET A 207 -17.70 0.85 11.96
CA MET A 207 -17.48 0.45 10.57
C MET A 207 -18.80 0.28 9.79
N ASP A 208 -19.87 -0.25 10.40
CA ASP A 208 -21.20 -0.30 9.76
C ASP A 208 -21.68 1.10 9.34
N ALA A 209 -21.59 2.07 10.25
CA ALA A 209 -21.95 3.46 9.96
C ALA A 209 -21.05 4.08 8.88
N PHE A 210 -19.76 3.75 8.88
CA PHE A 210 -18.81 4.23 7.87
C PHE A 210 -19.15 3.70 6.48
N VAL A 211 -19.39 2.39 6.37
CA VAL A 211 -19.81 1.74 5.12
C VAL A 211 -21.15 2.32 4.64
N LEU A 212 -22.18 2.41 5.49
CA LEU A 212 -23.47 3.03 5.16
C LEU A 212 -23.30 4.47 4.63
N THR A 213 -22.41 5.24 5.25
CA THR A 213 -22.13 6.61 4.81
C THR A 213 -21.49 6.62 3.43
N ALA A 214 -20.49 5.77 3.16
CA ALA A 214 -19.88 5.68 1.84
C ALA A 214 -20.88 5.20 0.76
N ARG A 215 -21.75 4.23 1.10
CA ARG A 215 -22.84 3.73 0.24
C ARG A 215 -23.78 4.82 -0.20
N LYS A 216 -24.16 5.72 0.72
CA LYS A 216 -25.05 6.85 0.43
C LYS A 216 -24.54 7.73 -0.74
N PHE A 217 -23.23 7.77 -0.96
CA PHE A 217 -22.60 8.54 -2.04
C PHE A 217 -22.08 7.69 -3.22
N ASP A 218 -22.40 6.38 -3.24
CA ASP A 218 -21.90 5.42 -4.23
C ASP A 218 -20.36 5.41 -4.30
N ILE A 219 -19.69 5.52 -3.14
CA ILE A 219 -18.23 5.48 -2.98
C ILE A 219 -17.83 4.11 -2.41
N PRO A 220 -17.08 3.28 -3.15
CA PRO A 220 -16.46 2.05 -2.67
C PRO A 220 -15.28 2.34 -1.73
N ILE A 221 -14.94 1.35 -0.92
CA ILE A 221 -13.88 1.46 0.08
C ILE A 221 -12.82 0.39 -0.17
N ILE A 222 -11.58 0.83 -0.34
CA ILE A 222 -10.41 0.00 -0.04
C ILE A 222 -10.16 0.13 1.46
N PHE A 223 -10.21 -0.98 2.19
CA PHE A 223 -10.06 -1.01 3.64
C PHE A 223 -8.80 -1.76 4.04
N THR A 224 -7.81 -1.02 4.53
CA THR A 224 -6.52 -1.51 4.99
C THR A 224 -6.62 -2.14 6.37
N LEU A 225 -6.20 -3.40 6.51
CA LEU A 225 -6.34 -4.18 7.73
C LEU A 225 -5.13 -4.08 8.67
N PHE A 226 -3.90 -4.02 8.12
CA PHE A 226 -2.64 -3.94 8.88
C PHE A 226 -1.73 -2.84 8.33
N ALA A 227 -0.66 -2.47 9.05
CA ALA A 227 0.33 -1.49 8.58
C ALA A 227 1.75 -1.85 9.02
N PHE A 228 2.67 -1.86 8.06
CA PHE A 228 4.11 -2.18 8.13
C PHE A 228 4.43 -3.61 8.57
N LEU A 229 3.88 -4.03 9.71
CA LEU A 229 3.90 -5.39 10.22
C LEU A 229 2.49 -5.74 10.74
N PRO A 230 1.97 -6.96 10.49
CA PRO A 230 0.74 -7.44 11.11
C PRO A 230 0.86 -7.43 12.63
N GLU A 231 -0.23 -7.10 13.34
CA GLU A 231 -0.25 -7.19 14.80
C GLU A 231 -0.02 -8.65 15.25
N SER A 232 0.81 -8.84 16.27
CA SER A 232 1.23 -10.16 16.73
C SER A 232 0.34 -10.73 17.83
N TRP A 233 -0.50 -9.91 18.48
CA TRP A 233 -1.29 -10.33 19.65
C TRP A 233 -0.46 -11.07 20.71
N GLY A 234 0.81 -10.68 20.85
CA GLY A 234 1.76 -11.25 21.81
C GLY A 234 2.52 -12.50 21.32
N GLY A 235 2.43 -12.86 20.03
CA GLY A 235 3.35 -13.80 19.41
C GLY A 235 4.72 -13.19 19.13
N ALA A 236 5.73 -14.04 18.89
CA ALA A 236 7.12 -13.63 18.75
C ALA A 236 7.49 -13.14 17.34
N ASN A 237 6.81 -13.66 16.31
CA ASN A 237 7.02 -13.28 14.91
C ASN A 237 5.66 -12.98 14.26
N PRO A 238 5.50 -11.85 13.53
CA PRO A 238 4.20 -11.46 12.97
C PRO A 238 3.77 -12.30 11.75
N TYR A 239 4.69 -12.97 11.06
CA TYR A 239 4.40 -13.75 9.84
C TYR A 239 4.51 -15.26 10.05
N LEU A 240 5.35 -15.70 10.98
CA LEU A 240 5.75 -17.10 11.13
C LEU A 240 5.30 -17.75 12.44
N ASP A 241 5.01 -16.96 13.48
CA ASP A 241 4.47 -17.53 14.73
C ASP A 241 3.00 -17.92 14.52
N PRO A 242 2.62 -19.20 14.67
CA PRO A 242 1.23 -19.64 14.49
C PRO A 242 0.26 -18.91 15.41
N ARG A 243 0.68 -18.47 16.60
CA ARG A 243 -0.16 -17.67 17.50
C ARG A 243 -0.50 -16.31 16.87
N SER A 244 0.49 -15.62 16.31
CA SER A 244 0.28 -14.33 15.63
C SER A 244 -0.67 -14.51 14.45
N VAL A 245 -0.36 -15.46 13.56
CA VAL A 245 -1.13 -15.67 12.33
C VAL A 245 -2.56 -16.12 12.62
N ASN A 246 -2.79 -16.97 13.64
CA ASN A 246 -4.14 -17.37 14.03
C ASN A 246 -4.96 -16.19 14.58
N ALA A 247 -4.38 -15.35 15.44
CA ALA A 247 -5.06 -14.15 15.93
C ALA A 247 -5.38 -13.17 14.78
N GLN A 248 -4.46 -12.98 13.84
CA GLN A 248 -4.71 -12.18 12.64
C GLN A 248 -5.85 -12.76 11.79
N LYS A 249 -5.92 -14.09 11.63
CA LYS A 249 -7.02 -14.77 10.93
C LYS A 249 -8.37 -14.53 11.61
N GLU A 250 -8.43 -14.61 12.94
CA GLU A 250 -9.64 -14.31 13.71
C GLU A 250 -10.06 -12.84 13.55
N PHE A 251 -9.08 -11.92 13.57
CA PHE A 251 -9.31 -10.50 13.35
C PHE A 251 -9.95 -10.23 11.98
N VAL A 252 -9.33 -10.69 10.90
CA VAL A 252 -9.85 -10.44 9.53
C VAL A 252 -11.17 -11.16 9.29
N THR A 253 -11.37 -12.33 9.92
CA THR A 253 -12.62 -13.10 9.83
C THR A 253 -13.79 -12.32 10.41
N ALA A 254 -13.60 -11.58 11.52
CA ALA A 254 -14.65 -10.76 12.11
C ALA A 254 -15.20 -9.71 11.13
N PHE A 255 -14.31 -9.03 10.39
CA PHE A 255 -14.68 -8.07 9.36
C PHE A 255 -15.27 -8.77 8.13
N ALA A 256 -14.59 -9.76 7.58
CA ALA A 256 -15.00 -10.47 6.37
C ALA A 256 -16.38 -11.14 6.53
N HIS A 257 -16.65 -11.75 7.69
CA HIS A 257 -17.95 -12.34 8.00
C HIS A 257 -19.06 -11.27 8.08
N ARG A 258 -18.81 -10.15 8.77
CA ARG A 258 -19.79 -9.06 8.93
C ARG A 258 -20.13 -8.41 7.59
N TYR A 259 -19.14 -8.21 6.73
CA TYR A 259 -19.29 -7.50 5.45
C TYR A 259 -19.39 -8.44 4.23
N ARG A 260 -19.60 -9.74 4.41
CA ARG A 260 -19.72 -10.72 3.31
C ARG A 260 -20.79 -10.39 2.25
N GLN A 261 -21.74 -9.52 2.60
CA GLN A 261 -22.81 -9.09 1.72
C GLN A 261 -22.53 -7.75 1.02
N VAL A 262 -21.41 -7.10 1.33
CA VAL A 262 -20.96 -5.83 0.73
C VAL A 262 -19.98 -6.15 -0.39
N ASN A 263 -20.38 -5.94 -1.63
CA ASN A 263 -19.64 -6.38 -2.83
C ASN A 263 -18.64 -5.35 -3.39
N ASP A 264 -18.43 -4.24 -2.69
CA ASP A 264 -17.53 -3.16 -3.07
C ASP A 264 -16.83 -2.51 -1.86
N ILE A 265 -16.51 -3.39 -0.92
CA ILE A 265 -15.34 -3.25 -0.07
C ILE A 265 -14.23 -4.12 -0.67
N ILE A 266 -13.04 -3.56 -0.73
CA ILE A 266 -11.80 -4.23 -1.10
C ILE A 266 -10.95 -4.35 0.17
N TRP A 267 -10.34 -5.51 0.39
CA TRP A 267 -9.43 -5.71 1.52
C TRP A 267 -7.99 -5.45 1.08
N ASP A 268 -7.43 -4.35 1.55
CA ASP A 268 -5.97 -4.15 1.52
C ASP A 268 -5.40 -4.83 2.77
N LEU A 269 -4.65 -5.90 2.58
CA LEU A 269 -4.19 -6.70 3.71
C LEU A 269 -3.23 -5.92 4.59
N ILE A 270 -2.35 -5.12 4.01
CA ILE A 270 -1.30 -4.43 4.76
C ILE A 270 -0.70 -3.25 3.97
N ASN A 271 -0.58 -2.11 4.65
CA ASN A 271 0.14 -0.93 4.17
C ASN A 271 1.65 -1.11 4.30
N GLU A 272 2.38 -0.98 3.20
CA GLU A 272 3.85 -0.92 3.08
C GLU A 272 4.55 -2.04 3.86
N PRO A 273 4.26 -3.31 3.51
CA PRO A 273 4.72 -4.44 4.30
C PRO A 273 6.24 -4.51 4.35
N SER A 274 6.73 -4.83 5.54
CA SER A 274 8.12 -5.16 5.81
C SER A 274 8.21 -6.65 6.17
N PHE A 275 9.31 -7.32 5.85
CA PHE A 275 9.58 -8.67 6.39
C PHE A 275 10.84 -8.59 7.23
N CYS A 276 10.69 -8.01 8.42
CA CYS A 276 11.85 -7.65 9.22
C CYS A 276 11.60 -7.53 10.71
N ASN A 277 12.71 -7.39 11.45
CA ASN A 277 12.69 -6.92 12.81
C ASN A 277 11.97 -5.54 12.88
N PRO A 278 11.03 -5.32 13.82
CA PRO A 278 10.27 -4.07 13.94
C PRO A 278 11.11 -2.79 14.08
N GLN A 279 12.39 -2.90 14.42
CA GLN A 279 13.32 -1.76 14.49
C GLN A 279 13.85 -1.31 13.11
N TYR A 280 13.61 -2.08 12.05
CA TYR A 280 14.18 -1.87 10.70
C TYR A 280 13.11 -1.97 9.61
N LEU A 281 11.99 -1.28 9.79
CA LEU A 281 10.86 -1.28 8.85
C LEU A 281 11.27 -0.92 7.41
N TRP A 282 10.39 -1.27 6.46
CA TRP A 282 10.50 -1.10 5.01
C TRP A 282 11.65 -1.89 4.36
N GLN A 283 11.97 -3.06 4.91
CA GLN A 283 13.05 -3.91 4.43
C GLN A 283 12.70 -5.41 4.62
N CYS A 284 13.47 -6.26 3.95
CA CYS A 284 13.57 -7.70 4.19
C CYS A 284 14.86 -7.98 4.97
N ARG A 285 14.77 -8.13 6.30
CA ARG A 285 15.92 -8.38 7.19
C ARG A 285 15.60 -9.41 8.28
N PRO A 286 16.54 -10.27 8.69
CA PRO A 286 16.29 -11.26 9.73
C PRO A 286 15.74 -10.66 11.04
N ASN A 287 14.74 -11.34 11.60
CA ASN A 287 14.22 -11.14 12.96
C ASN A 287 15.07 -11.84 14.02
N TYR A 288 15.73 -12.96 13.64
CA TYR A 288 16.53 -13.83 14.51
C TYR A 288 15.74 -14.55 15.61
N ASP A 289 14.43 -14.73 15.43
CA ASP A 289 13.64 -15.58 16.29
C ASP A 289 13.68 -17.06 15.85
N ARG A 290 13.17 -17.93 16.72
CA ARG A 290 13.17 -19.39 16.49
C ARG A 290 12.32 -19.80 15.28
N TYR A 291 11.18 -19.14 15.05
CA TYR A 291 10.26 -19.49 13.96
C TYR A 291 10.87 -19.14 12.60
N GLU A 292 11.54 -17.99 12.52
CA GLU A 292 12.29 -17.61 11.33
C GLU A 292 13.46 -18.56 11.06
N THR A 293 14.21 -18.93 12.10
CA THR A 293 15.33 -19.87 11.97
C THR A 293 14.86 -21.23 11.46
N GLU A 294 13.78 -21.78 12.04
CA GLU A 294 13.18 -23.04 11.63
C GLU A 294 12.68 -22.97 10.17
N ALA A 295 11.93 -21.91 9.82
CA ALA A 295 11.39 -21.72 8.48
C ALA A 295 12.49 -21.55 7.42
N TRP A 296 13.56 -20.83 7.74
CA TRP A 296 14.71 -20.64 6.87
C TRP A 296 15.41 -21.96 6.54
N GLN A 297 15.65 -22.80 7.56
CA GLN A 297 16.27 -24.11 7.37
C GLN A 297 15.41 -25.04 6.50
N VAL A 298 14.09 -25.03 6.70
CA VAL A 298 13.14 -25.77 5.86
C VAL A 298 13.19 -25.26 4.42
N TRP A 299 13.12 -23.94 4.23
CA TRP A 299 13.15 -23.33 2.90
C TRP A 299 14.44 -23.64 2.13
N LEU A 300 15.60 -23.59 2.79
CA LEU A 300 16.87 -23.97 2.16
C LEU A 300 16.86 -25.44 1.69
N LYS A 301 16.34 -26.36 2.52
CA LYS A 301 16.23 -27.77 2.14
C LYS A 301 15.30 -27.97 0.96
N GLU A 302 14.17 -27.26 0.91
CA GLU A 302 13.22 -27.31 -0.21
C GLU A 302 13.83 -26.75 -1.50
N ARG A 303 14.44 -25.56 -1.42
CA ARG A 303 15.01 -24.85 -2.57
C ARG A 303 16.19 -25.58 -3.20
N TYR A 304 17.05 -26.17 -2.38
CA TYR A 304 18.26 -26.85 -2.81
C TYR A 304 18.13 -28.37 -2.83
N ALA A 305 16.91 -28.90 -2.77
CA ALA A 305 16.64 -30.33 -2.67
C ALA A 305 17.42 -31.15 -3.73
N ARG A 306 18.20 -32.12 -3.24
CA ARG A 306 18.91 -33.12 -4.04
C ARG A 306 18.51 -34.53 -3.63
N SER A 307 19.16 -35.53 -4.21
CA SER A 307 18.91 -36.95 -3.93
C SER A 307 19.20 -37.36 -2.48
N SER A 308 20.01 -36.58 -1.73
CA SER A 308 20.27 -36.81 -0.30
C SER A 308 20.45 -35.50 0.48
N ASP A 309 20.40 -35.57 1.82
CA ASP A 309 20.65 -34.42 2.71
C ASP A 309 22.10 -33.91 2.63
N GLU A 310 23.08 -34.81 2.46
CA GLU A 310 24.49 -34.42 2.31
C GLU A 310 24.71 -33.64 1.01
N THR A 311 24.12 -34.11 -0.10
CA THR A 311 24.24 -33.44 -1.40
C THR A 311 23.48 -32.12 -1.44
N THR A 312 22.37 -32.01 -0.71
CA THR A 312 21.63 -30.75 -0.49
C THR A 312 22.49 -29.76 0.29
N THR A 313 23.09 -30.19 1.41
CA THR A 313 23.95 -29.34 2.25
C THR A 313 25.20 -28.87 1.50
N ALA A 314 25.82 -29.76 0.72
CA ALA A 314 26.96 -29.41 -0.13
C ALA A 314 26.60 -28.34 -1.17
N ARG A 315 25.40 -28.39 -1.76
CA ARG A 315 24.94 -27.38 -2.71
C ARG A 315 24.66 -26.04 -2.04
N ILE A 316 24.09 -26.03 -0.83
CA ILE A 316 23.90 -24.79 -0.05
C ILE A 316 25.26 -24.16 0.27
N HIS A 317 26.23 -24.97 0.72
CA HIS A 317 27.60 -24.54 0.97
C HIS A 317 28.24 -23.89 -0.27
N GLU A 318 28.13 -24.55 -1.44
CA GLU A 318 28.64 -24.03 -2.71
C GLU A 318 28.01 -22.69 -3.08
N ALA A 319 26.68 -22.58 -2.99
CA ALA A 319 25.95 -21.36 -3.30
C ALA A 319 26.33 -20.19 -2.38
N HIS A 320 26.39 -20.44 -1.06
CA HIS A 320 26.68 -19.41 -0.06
C HIS A 320 28.16 -19.08 0.10
N ARG A 321 29.08 -19.94 -0.37
CA ARG A 321 30.53 -19.81 -0.19
C ARG A 321 30.92 -19.64 1.29
N SER A 322 30.28 -20.42 2.14
CA SER A 322 30.41 -20.41 3.60
C SER A 322 30.62 -21.82 4.13
N PRO A 323 31.38 -22.02 5.23
CA PRO A 323 31.46 -23.30 5.95
C PRO A 323 30.10 -23.96 6.17
N SER A 324 30.07 -25.30 6.23
CA SER A 324 28.81 -26.07 6.24
C SER A 324 27.90 -25.77 7.44
N ASP A 325 28.49 -25.44 8.60
CA ASP A 325 27.79 -25.03 9.82
C ASP A 325 27.22 -23.60 9.72
N GLU A 326 27.89 -22.69 9.00
CA GLU A 326 27.40 -21.33 8.73
C GLU A 326 26.40 -21.26 7.57
N ALA A 327 26.42 -22.23 6.66
CA ALA A 327 25.65 -22.17 5.41
C ALA A 327 24.14 -22.19 5.64
N ILE A 328 23.68 -22.87 6.69
CA ILE A 328 22.26 -23.07 7.00
C ILE A 328 21.71 -22.06 8.02
N THR A 329 22.53 -21.19 8.58
CA THR A 329 22.09 -20.15 9.52
C THR A 329 21.51 -18.95 8.78
N LEU A 330 20.74 -18.12 9.46
CA LEU A 330 20.31 -16.83 8.90
C LEU A 330 21.52 -15.93 8.57
N PRO A 331 21.43 -15.05 7.55
CA PRO A 331 22.49 -14.07 7.31
C PRO A 331 22.65 -13.09 8.47
N ALA A 332 23.86 -12.59 8.67
CA ALA A 332 24.11 -11.48 9.58
C ALA A 332 23.54 -10.17 8.99
N LYS A 333 23.32 -9.14 9.81
CA LYS A 333 22.81 -7.85 9.31
C LYS A 333 23.82 -7.19 8.36
N GLU A 334 25.10 -7.37 8.65
CA GLU A 334 26.24 -6.86 7.92
C GLU A 334 26.38 -7.50 6.53
N ASP A 335 25.75 -8.66 6.30
CA ASP A 335 25.71 -9.33 4.99
C ASP A 335 24.87 -8.57 3.97
N PHE A 336 23.99 -7.66 4.41
CA PHE A 336 23.14 -6.84 3.52
C PHE A 336 23.81 -5.53 3.09
N GLU A 337 24.98 -5.20 3.63
CA GLU A 337 25.69 -3.97 3.32
C GLU A 337 26.63 -4.13 2.11
N ASP A 338 26.69 -3.11 1.26
CA ASP A 338 27.64 -3.04 0.13
C ASP A 338 28.95 -2.36 0.52
N VAL A 339 29.75 -3.05 1.33
CA VAL A 339 31.09 -2.56 1.75
C VAL A 339 32.23 -3.39 1.15
N ASN A 340 33.44 -2.83 1.25
CA ASN A 340 34.69 -3.49 0.86
C ASN A 340 34.93 -4.79 1.67
N VAL A 341 35.91 -5.59 1.22
CA VAL A 341 36.23 -6.93 1.77
C VAL A 341 36.70 -6.85 3.24
N PHE A 342 35.74 -6.79 4.16
CA PHE A 342 35.96 -6.78 5.61
C PHE A 342 35.17 -7.92 6.28
N GLN A 343 35.79 -8.55 7.28
CA GLN A 343 35.12 -9.26 8.39
C GLN A 343 34.14 -10.39 8.02
N GLY A 344 34.52 -11.35 7.17
CA GLY A 344 33.77 -12.62 7.03
C GLY A 344 32.35 -12.54 6.45
N ARG A 345 31.94 -11.38 5.93
CA ARG A 345 30.61 -11.12 5.36
C ARG A 345 30.27 -12.04 4.19
N ARG A 346 28.99 -12.42 4.09
CA ARG A 346 28.42 -13.37 3.12
C ARG A 346 27.29 -12.73 2.30
N PRO A 347 27.57 -11.76 1.41
CA PRO A 347 26.53 -11.00 0.69
C PRO A 347 25.62 -11.84 -0.22
N ILE A 348 26.03 -13.07 -0.59
CA ILE A 348 25.16 -13.98 -1.34
C ILE A 348 24.00 -14.52 -0.50
N LYS A 349 24.21 -14.75 0.81
CA LYS A 349 23.13 -15.21 1.70
C LYS A 349 21.99 -14.19 1.80
N ALA A 350 22.29 -12.89 1.64
CA ALA A 350 21.29 -11.83 1.62
C ALA A 350 20.29 -11.97 0.45
N ILE A 351 20.74 -12.52 -0.68
CA ILE A 351 19.91 -12.72 -1.89
C ILE A 351 18.88 -13.80 -1.61
N ASP A 352 19.33 -14.95 -1.14
CA ASP A 352 18.45 -16.05 -0.78
C ASP A 352 17.53 -15.67 0.39
N TYR A 353 18.00 -14.89 1.37
CA TYR A 353 17.11 -14.38 2.42
C TYR A 353 16.02 -13.46 1.87
N ARG A 354 16.34 -12.58 0.91
CA ARG A 354 15.31 -11.75 0.23
C ARG A 354 14.30 -12.64 -0.49
N LEU A 355 14.73 -13.71 -1.18
CA LEU A 355 13.82 -14.68 -1.82
C LEU A 355 12.95 -15.44 -0.80
N PHE A 356 13.55 -15.90 0.29
CA PHE A 356 12.84 -16.51 1.42
C PHE A 356 11.76 -15.57 1.97
N ALA A 357 12.09 -14.30 2.20
CA ALA A 357 11.15 -13.29 2.67
C ALA A 357 9.97 -13.11 1.70
N GLN A 358 10.22 -13.09 0.37
CA GLN A 358 9.15 -13.07 -0.64
C GLN A 358 8.20 -14.26 -0.46
N GLU A 359 8.75 -15.48 -0.35
CA GLU A 359 7.95 -16.70 -0.23
C GLU A 359 7.17 -16.78 1.08
N MET A 360 7.78 -16.42 2.21
CA MET A 360 7.09 -16.39 3.50
C MET A 360 5.96 -15.36 3.51
N PHE A 361 6.19 -14.19 2.91
CA PHE A 361 5.14 -13.19 2.75
C PHE A 361 3.99 -13.71 1.88
N ILE A 362 4.27 -14.40 0.77
CA ILE A 362 3.24 -15.04 -0.07
C ILE A 362 2.42 -16.07 0.73
N ARG A 363 3.07 -16.88 1.56
CA ARG A 363 2.39 -17.86 2.43
C ARG A 363 1.43 -17.14 3.39
N TRP A 364 1.87 -16.06 4.02
CA TRP A 364 1.03 -15.23 4.87
C TRP A 364 -0.17 -14.62 4.11
N VAL A 365 0.05 -14.03 2.94
CA VAL A 365 -1.03 -13.48 2.10
C VAL A 365 -2.08 -14.54 1.79
N LYS A 366 -1.66 -15.77 1.47
CA LYS A 366 -2.56 -16.91 1.21
C LYS A 366 -3.34 -17.34 2.45
N GLU A 367 -2.71 -17.41 3.62
CA GLU A 367 -3.38 -17.74 4.89
C GLU A 367 -4.48 -16.73 5.24
N ILE A 368 -4.16 -15.44 5.17
CA ILE A 368 -5.11 -14.36 5.48
C ILE A 368 -6.23 -14.30 4.44
N THR A 369 -5.89 -14.43 3.15
CA THR A 369 -6.88 -14.54 2.06
C THR A 369 -7.80 -15.74 2.27
N GLY A 370 -7.25 -16.90 2.63
CA GLY A 370 -8.01 -18.11 2.92
C GLY A 370 -9.03 -17.90 4.04
N ALA A 371 -8.64 -17.22 5.12
CA ALA A 371 -9.54 -16.86 6.22
C ALA A 371 -10.68 -15.93 5.76
N ILE A 372 -10.36 -14.88 4.99
CA ILE A 372 -11.35 -13.95 4.43
C ILE A 372 -12.35 -14.69 3.52
N ARG A 373 -11.84 -15.50 2.58
CA ARG A 373 -12.66 -16.27 1.63
C ARG A 373 -13.53 -17.31 2.35
N GLY A 374 -12.98 -17.98 3.35
CA GLY A 374 -13.72 -18.92 4.21
C GLY A 374 -14.88 -18.25 4.95
N ALA A 375 -14.67 -17.04 5.48
CA ALA A 375 -15.69 -16.25 6.16
C ALA A 375 -16.81 -15.74 5.22
N GLN A 376 -16.49 -15.52 3.94
CA GLN A 376 -17.43 -15.08 2.91
C GLN A 376 -18.33 -16.22 2.41
N GLY A 377 -17.81 -17.46 2.36
CA GLY A 377 -18.51 -18.64 1.86
C GLY A 377 -18.64 -18.71 0.33
N SER A 378 -19.22 -19.80 -0.19
CA SER A 378 -19.27 -20.14 -1.62
C SER A 378 -20.56 -19.73 -2.35
N GLY A 379 -21.28 -18.72 -1.84
CA GLY A 379 -22.67 -18.40 -2.21
C GLY A 379 -22.92 -17.80 -3.61
N GLY A 380 -22.14 -18.15 -4.64
CA GLY A 380 -22.33 -17.73 -6.04
C GLY A 380 -22.13 -16.23 -6.31
N ARG A 381 -21.68 -15.46 -5.32
CA ARG A 381 -21.40 -14.02 -5.44
C ARG A 381 -19.92 -13.79 -5.76
N PRO A 382 -19.57 -12.71 -6.49
CA PRO A 382 -18.18 -12.29 -6.62
C PRO A 382 -17.58 -12.07 -5.22
N SER A 383 -16.39 -12.64 -5.00
CA SER A 383 -15.66 -12.42 -3.76
C SER A 383 -15.14 -10.98 -3.72
N GLN A 384 -15.09 -10.37 -2.52
CA GLN A 384 -14.50 -9.03 -2.34
C GLN A 384 -13.03 -9.05 -2.76
N LEU A 385 -12.55 -8.06 -3.49
CA LEU A 385 -11.16 -8.07 -3.96
C LEU A 385 -10.16 -7.94 -2.80
N ILE A 386 -8.96 -8.49 -2.99
CA ILE A 386 -7.83 -8.46 -2.07
C ILE A 386 -6.62 -7.84 -2.76
N THR A 387 -5.91 -6.96 -2.05
CA THR A 387 -4.64 -6.35 -2.47
C THR A 387 -3.66 -6.24 -1.29
N VAL A 388 -2.45 -5.75 -1.56
CA VAL A 388 -1.42 -5.39 -0.59
C VAL A 388 -0.87 -4.03 -0.98
N GLY A 389 -1.10 -3.01 -0.15
CA GLY A 389 -0.67 -1.62 -0.36
C GLY A 389 0.83 -1.42 -0.31
N GLN A 390 1.57 -1.75 -1.39
CA GLN A 390 3.03 -1.76 -1.38
C GLN A 390 3.66 -0.42 -1.80
N ASP A 391 4.73 0.01 -1.13
CA ASP A 391 5.56 1.16 -1.51
C ASP A 391 6.66 0.84 -2.53
N GLU A 392 7.42 1.89 -2.89
CA GLU A 392 8.59 1.81 -3.75
C GLU A 392 9.63 0.80 -3.25
N GLY A 393 9.67 0.49 -1.94
CA GLY A 393 10.53 -0.54 -1.37
C GLY A 393 10.27 -1.93 -1.97
N GLY A 394 9.03 -2.22 -2.37
CA GLY A 394 8.66 -3.47 -3.06
C GLY A 394 9.31 -3.65 -4.44
N THR A 395 9.99 -2.62 -4.96
CA THR A 395 10.76 -2.72 -6.20
C THR A 395 12.20 -3.23 -5.98
N TYR A 396 12.66 -3.36 -4.73
CA TYR A 396 14.00 -3.88 -4.43
C TYR A 396 14.17 -4.54 -3.04
N ASP A 397 13.79 -3.92 -1.92
CA ASP A 397 14.16 -4.40 -0.56
C ASP A 397 13.01 -4.92 0.29
N SER A 398 11.76 -4.73 -0.12
CA SER A 398 10.55 -5.19 0.59
C SER A 398 9.83 -6.30 -0.21
N PRO A 399 8.79 -6.97 0.34
CA PRO A 399 7.98 -7.91 -0.44
C PRO A 399 7.47 -7.30 -1.75
N GLY A 400 7.74 -7.89 -2.92
CA GLY A 400 7.51 -7.23 -4.20
C GLY A 400 6.29 -7.72 -4.96
N ASN A 401 5.60 -6.83 -5.67
CA ASN A 401 4.41 -7.17 -6.49
C ASN A 401 4.69 -8.31 -7.48
N GLN A 402 5.89 -8.32 -8.06
CA GLN A 402 6.34 -9.37 -8.97
C GLN A 402 6.32 -10.77 -8.35
N PHE A 403 6.37 -10.89 -7.03
CA PHE A 403 6.34 -12.16 -6.32
C PHE A 403 4.94 -12.47 -5.81
N PHE A 404 4.33 -11.57 -5.02
CA PHE A 404 3.03 -11.83 -4.41
C PHE A 404 1.82 -11.57 -5.31
N GLY A 405 1.99 -10.98 -6.49
CA GLY A 405 0.89 -10.57 -7.37
C GLY A 405 -0.09 -11.68 -7.79
N ASN A 406 0.34 -12.95 -7.75
CA ASN A 406 -0.55 -14.10 -8.00
C ASN A 406 -1.41 -14.49 -6.78
N ALA A 407 -1.07 -14.01 -5.58
CA ALA A 407 -1.80 -14.27 -4.34
C ALA A 407 -2.84 -13.18 -4.01
N VAL A 408 -2.89 -12.10 -4.81
CA VAL A 408 -3.84 -10.99 -4.69
C VAL A 408 -4.66 -10.84 -5.97
N ASP A 409 -5.80 -10.16 -5.91
CA ASP A 409 -6.68 -10.00 -7.08
C ASP A 409 -6.15 -8.94 -8.04
N PHE A 410 -5.62 -7.84 -7.52
CA PHE A 410 -4.92 -6.78 -8.24
C PHE A 410 -3.69 -6.33 -7.45
N THR A 411 -2.79 -5.57 -8.07
CA THR A 411 -1.60 -5.02 -7.40
C THR A 411 -1.71 -3.51 -7.25
N CYS A 412 -0.87 -2.94 -6.41
CA CYS A 412 -0.78 -1.49 -6.29
C CYS A 412 0.63 -1.02 -5.93
N VAL A 413 0.87 0.28 -6.07
CA VAL A 413 2.10 0.95 -5.67
C VAL A 413 1.80 2.26 -4.93
N HIS A 414 2.59 2.57 -3.91
CA HIS A 414 2.64 3.85 -3.23
C HIS A 414 3.86 4.63 -3.73
N ASN A 415 3.66 5.66 -4.55
CA ASN A 415 4.77 6.38 -5.18
C ASN A 415 5.03 7.75 -4.52
N TRP A 416 6.01 7.76 -3.62
CA TRP A 416 6.32 8.89 -2.77
C TRP A 416 7.57 9.64 -3.23
N TRP A 417 8.68 8.92 -3.41
CA TRP A 417 10.02 9.50 -3.46
C TRP A 417 10.58 9.55 -4.88
N LEU A 418 10.26 8.56 -5.71
CA LEU A 418 10.83 8.35 -7.04
C LEU A 418 10.19 9.25 -8.11
N ASN A 419 10.19 10.56 -7.87
CA ASN A 419 9.52 11.57 -8.72
C ASN A 419 9.98 11.62 -10.19
N ASP A 420 11.19 11.14 -10.48
CA ASP A 420 11.75 11.06 -11.84
C ASP A 420 11.60 9.66 -12.48
N ASP A 421 11.12 8.68 -11.72
CA ASP A 421 10.99 7.27 -12.12
C ASP A 421 9.53 6.78 -12.04
N LEU A 422 8.55 7.68 -12.08
CA LEU A 422 7.11 7.39 -11.97
C LEU A 422 6.56 6.43 -13.04
N LEU A 423 7.22 6.34 -14.20
CA LEU A 423 6.87 5.35 -15.21
C LEU A 423 7.49 3.98 -14.90
N TRP A 424 8.68 3.99 -14.30
CA TRP A 424 9.42 2.78 -14.00
C TRP A 424 8.80 2.03 -12.82
N ASP A 425 8.53 2.70 -11.70
CA ASP A 425 7.92 2.06 -10.52
C ASP A 425 6.56 1.44 -10.89
N GLN A 426 5.74 2.13 -11.68
CA GLN A 426 4.47 1.65 -12.18
C GLN A 426 4.65 0.46 -13.13
N ALA A 427 5.62 0.51 -14.05
CA ALA A 427 5.89 -0.59 -14.97
C ALA A 427 6.36 -1.85 -14.22
N VAL A 428 7.31 -1.74 -13.28
CA VAL A 428 7.89 -2.89 -12.56
C VAL A 428 6.96 -3.47 -11.50
N THR A 429 6.00 -2.69 -11.00
CA THR A 429 4.97 -3.16 -10.06
C THR A 429 3.73 -3.76 -10.72
N THR A 430 3.58 -3.56 -12.04
CA THR A 430 2.47 -4.11 -12.81
C THR A 430 2.69 -5.58 -13.13
N ILE A 431 1.66 -6.40 -12.91
CA ILE A 431 1.63 -7.80 -13.32
C ILE A 431 0.84 -7.95 -14.60
N PRO A 432 1.37 -8.62 -15.64
CA PRO A 432 0.62 -8.90 -16.85
C PRO A 432 -0.74 -9.55 -16.56
N GLY A 433 -1.79 -8.96 -17.14
CA GLY A 433 -3.17 -9.39 -17.01
C GLY A 433 -3.84 -9.11 -15.67
N LYS A 434 -3.26 -8.24 -14.84
CA LYS A 434 -3.87 -7.74 -13.60
C LYS A 434 -3.87 -6.22 -13.55
N PRO A 435 -4.88 -5.59 -12.92
CA PRO A 435 -4.87 -4.16 -12.69
C PRO A 435 -3.75 -3.78 -11.72
N ASN A 436 -3.13 -2.62 -11.95
CA ASN A 436 -2.17 -2.02 -11.03
C ASN A 436 -2.66 -0.62 -10.63
N LEU A 437 -3.01 -0.41 -9.37
CA LEU A 437 -3.51 0.88 -8.86
C LEU A 437 -2.37 1.67 -8.21
N VAL A 438 -2.23 2.97 -8.53
CA VAL A 438 -1.41 3.85 -7.68
C VAL A 438 -2.24 4.17 -6.43
N GLU A 439 -2.16 3.29 -5.43
CA GLU A 439 -3.07 3.25 -4.27
C GLU A 439 -2.70 4.26 -3.17
N GLU A 440 -1.52 4.87 -3.29
CA GLU A 440 -1.13 5.99 -2.46
C GLU A 440 -0.19 6.90 -3.25
N THR A 441 -0.58 8.17 -3.44
CA THR A 441 0.30 9.15 -4.08
C THR A 441 0.18 10.50 -3.42
N GLY A 442 1.30 11.21 -3.35
CA GLY A 442 1.37 12.54 -2.76
C GLY A 442 2.72 13.18 -3.00
N VAL A 443 2.93 14.34 -2.37
CA VAL A 443 4.20 15.07 -2.42
C VAL A 443 4.79 15.10 -1.03
N MET A 444 5.86 14.33 -0.84
CA MET A 444 6.71 14.46 0.34
C MET A 444 7.44 15.80 0.30
N PHE A 445 7.47 16.46 1.44
CA PHE A 445 8.14 17.74 1.65
C PHE A 445 9.63 17.53 1.90
N TYR A 446 10.40 18.45 1.32
CA TYR A 446 11.81 18.64 1.61
C TYR A 446 11.99 20.07 2.09
N GLU A 447 13.06 20.30 2.84
CA GLU A 447 13.44 21.62 3.31
C GLU A 447 14.72 22.07 2.61
N LYS A 448 14.88 23.37 2.45
CA LYS A 448 16.16 23.98 2.14
C LYS A 448 17.05 23.94 3.39
N MET A 449 18.34 24.24 3.23
CA MET A 449 19.29 24.29 4.35
C MET A 449 18.92 25.28 5.46
N ASP A 450 18.03 26.24 5.18
CA ASP A 450 17.49 27.21 6.15
C ASP A 450 16.14 26.78 6.77
N ALA A 451 15.74 25.52 6.59
CA ALA A 451 14.46 24.93 7.01
C ALA A 451 13.20 25.51 6.33
N THR A 452 13.34 26.35 5.28
CA THR A 452 12.18 26.77 4.49
C THR A 452 11.75 25.66 3.52
N PRO A 453 10.45 25.59 3.14
CA PRO A 453 9.99 24.57 2.19
C PRO A 453 10.76 24.60 0.87
N TRP A 454 11.17 23.41 0.40
CA TRP A 454 11.85 23.22 -0.89
C TRP A 454 10.95 23.62 -2.07
N ARG A 455 9.64 23.34 -1.97
CA ARG A 455 8.62 23.66 -2.98
C ARG A 455 7.62 24.67 -2.46
N THR A 456 7.17 25.54 -3.34
CA THR A 456 5.94 26.30 -3.21
C THR A 456 4.72 25.37 -3.34
N GLU A 457 3.53 25.82 -2.90
CA GLU A 457 2.29 25.05 -3.09
C GLU A 457 1.97 24.83 -4.58
N GLU A 458 2.34 25.76 -5.48
CA GLU A 458 2.13 25.60 -6.93
C GLU A 458 3.04 24.52 -7.53
N GLU A 459 4.31 24.45 -7.11
CA GLU A 459 5.21 23.38 -7.55
C GLU A 459 4.78 22.02 -7.00
N ALA A 460 4.28 21.96 -5.76
CA ALA A 460 3.69 20.76 -5.20
C ALA A 460 2.44 20.32 -5.99
N ARG A 461 1.55 21.25 -6.33
CA ARG A 461 0.40 21.01 -7.21
C ARG A 461 0.82 20.43 -8.56
N ASN A 462 1.80 21.04 -9.22
CA ASN A 462 2.27 20.60 -10.55
C ASN A 462 2.87 19.20 -10.50
N LEU A 463 3.65 18.89 -9.46
CA LEU A 463 4.21 17.56 -9.26
C LEU A 463 3.11 16.52 -9.00
N LEU A 464 2.12 16.84 -8.16
CA LEU A 464 1.00 15.94 -7.90
C LEU A 464 0.14 15.70 -9.15
N GLU A 465 -0.13 16.74 -9.94
CA GLU A 465 -0.82 16.61 -11.24
C GLU A 465 -0.07 15.63 -12.15
N ARG A 466 1.26 15.76 -12.27
CA ARG A 466 2.09 14.82 -13.03
C ARG A 466 1.94 13.38 -12.51
N LYS A 467 2.03 13.16 -11.20
CA LYS A 467 1.87 11.82 -10.60
C LYS A 467 0.51 11.21 -10.92
N MET A 468 -0.57 11.95 -10.71
CA MET A 468 -1.95 11.49 -10.98
C MET A 468 -2.20 11.23 -12.47
N ALA A 469 -1.63 12.07 -13.35
CA ALA A 469 -1.73 11.87 -14.80
C ALA A 469 -0.97 10.62 -15.27
N VAL A 470 0.25 10.40 -14.78
CA VAL A 470 1.07 9.22 -15.10
C VAL A 470 0.39 7.93 -14.62
N ALA A 471 -0.19 7.94 -13.42
CA ALA A 471 -0.89 6.79 -12.83
C ALA A 471 -1.94 6.17 -13.77
N LEU A 472 -2.60 6.97 -14.59
CA LEU A 472 -3.54 6.50 -15.63
C LEU A 472 -2.88 6.40 -17.01
N GLY A 473 -2.05 7.37 -17.38
CA GLY A 473 -1.42 7.44 -18.69
C GLY A 473 -0.46 6.29 -19.00
N ALA A 474 0.14 5.68 -17.98
CA ALA A 474 1.02 4.51 -18.13
C ALA A 474 0.27 3.16 -18.13
N GLY A 475 -1.07 3.19 -18.23
CA GLY A 475 -1.89 1.97 -18.28
C GLY A 475 -2.25 1.38 -16.92
N GLY A 476 -2.11 2.13 -15.82
CA GLY A 476 -2.59 1.75 -14.50
C GLY A 476 -4.09 1.97 -14.30
N ALA A 477 -4.62 1.41 -13.22
CA ALA A 477 -6.04 1.38 -12.91
C ALA A 477 -6.59 2.73 -12.39
N GLY A 478 -5.72 3.71 -12.12
CA GLY A 478 -6.11 4.96 -11.47
C GLY A 478 -5.13 5.41 -10.40
N PHE A 479 -5.59 6.36 -9.59
CA PHE A 479 -4.86 6.85 -8.44
C PHE A 479 -5.76 7.02 -7.20
N ILE A 480 -5.14 6.89 -6.04
CA ILE A 480 -5.66 7.27 -4.74
C ILE A 480 -4.65 8.24 -4.13
N GLN A 481 -5.04 9.50 -3.97
CA GLN A 481 -4.18 10.52 -3.37
C GLN A 481 -4.19 10.43 -1.83
N TRP A 482 -3.04 10.47 -1.18
CA TRP A 482 -2.93 10.61 0.27
C TRP A 482 -2.82 12.10 0.61
N LEU A 483 -3.76 12.74 1.30
CA LEU A 483 -5.09 12.29 1.72
C LEU A 483 -6.10 13.46 1.64
N TRP A 484 -7.40 13.20 1.86
CA TRP A 484 -8.44 14.25 1.75
C TRP A 484 -8.27 15.40 2.76
N ASN A 485 -8.02 15.06 4.03
CA ASN A 485 -7.84 16.01 5.14
C ASN A 485 -6.42 15.87 5.70
N THR A 486 -5.64 16.95 5.72
CA THR A 486 -4.35 16.97 6.38
C THR A 486 -4.48 16.55 7.85
N ASN A 487 -3.57 15.68 8.31
CA ASN A 487 -3.57 15.18 9.68
C ASN A 487 -2.47 15.88 10.51
N PRO A 488 -2.78 16.98 11.21
CA PRO A 488 -1.79 17.75 11.98
C PRO A 488 -1.31 17.03 13.25
N TYR A 489 -1.83 15.84 13.56
CA TYR A 489 -1.43 15.05 14.72
C TYR A 489 -0.41 13.96 14.38
N MET A 490 0.03 13.88 13.12
CA MET A 490 1.13 13.00 12.75
C MET A 490 2.44 13.45 13.40
N ALA A 491 3.24 12.48 13.85
CA ALA A 491 4.57 12.75 14.40
C ALA A 491 5.59 13.14 13.32
N SER A 492 5.36 12.70 12.07
CA SER A 492 6.17 13.07 10.92
C SER A 492 5.70 14.43 10.42
N ASP A 493 6.56 15.45 10.50
CA ASP A 493 6.30 16.77 9.90
C ASP A 493 6.04 16.67 8.40
N ASN A 494 6.70 15.70 7.76
CA ASN A 494 6.51 15.41 6.35
C ASN A 494 5.07 14.92 6.07
N GLU A 495 4.52 14.03 6.90
CA GLU A 495 3.15 13.54 6.73
C GLU A 495 2.09 14.55 7.20
N ALA A 496 2.42 15.34 8.23
CA ALA A 496 1.48 16.24 8.91
C ALA A 496 0.98 17.40 8.04
N ALA A 497 1.61 17.68 6.89
CA ALA A 497 1.24 18.76 5.96
C ALA A 497 0.63 18.24 4.63
N ILE A 498 0.58 16.92 4.42
CA ILE A 498 0.07 16.33 3.19
C ILE A 498 -1.46 16.39 3.20
N GLY A 499 -2.07 16.65 2.04
CA GLY A 499 -3.50 16.49 1.83
C GLY A 499 -4.14 17.58 0.98
N PHE A 500 -5.45 17.46 0.71
CA PHE A 500 -6.22 18.44 -0.06
C PHE A 500 -6.80 19.58 0.78
N HIS A 501 -7.09 19.34 2.06
CA HIS A 501 -7.62 20.36 2.97
C HIS A 501 -6.67 20.57 4.15
N ARG A 502 -6.38 21.84 4.44
CA ARG A 502 -5.61 22.23 5.63
C ARG A 502 -6.40 21.92 6.90
N ALA A 503 -5.73 21.97 8.05
CA ALA A 503 -6.35 21.76 9.36
C ALA A 503 -7.49 22.74 9.69
N ASP A 504 -7.54 23.90 9.03
CA ASP A 504 -8.63 24.88 9.16
C ASP A 504 -9.81 24.65 8.19
N GLY A 505 -9.74 23.61 7.35
CA GLY A 505 -10.73 23.25 6.35
C GLY A 505 -10.59 23.96 5.01
N THR A 506 -9.61 24.85 4.84
CA THR A 506 -9.37 25.48 3.53
C THR A 506 -8.73 24.51 2.54
N ALA A 507 -9.21 24.52 1.30
CA ALA A 507 -8.64 23.71 0.23
C ALA A 507 -7.24 24.22 -0.19
N LYS A 508 -6.34 23.29 -0.49
CA LYS A 508 -5.03 23.57 -1.08
C LYS A 508 -5.08 23.50 -2.62
N PRO A 509 -4.15 24.16 -3.35
CA PRO A 509 -4.13 24.16 -4.81
C PRO A 509 -4.12 22.78 -5.46
N GLU A 510 -3.56 21.78 -4.77
CA GLU A 510 -3.49 20.36 -5.15
C GLU A 510 -4.86 19.74 -5.47
N LEU A 511 -5.96 20.26 -4.90
CA LEU A 511 -7.30 19.72 -5.12
C LEU A 511 -7.82 19.99 -6.54
N GLU A 512 -7.33 21.06 -7.19
CA GLU A 512 -7.81 21.47 -8.51
C GLU A 512 -7.46 20.44 -9.60
N PRO A 513 -6.19 19.99 -9.74
CA PRO A 513 -5.85 19.01 -10.76
C PRO A 513 -6.60 17.69 -10.62
N MET A 514 -6.84 17.24 -9.37
CA MET A 514 -7.63 16.03 -9.11
C MET A 514 -9.04 16.17 -9.71
N ARG A 515 -9.71 17.30 -9.47
CA ARG A 515 -11.05 17.58 -10.04
C ARG A 515 -11.04 17.61 -11.57
N ARG A 516 -10.00 18.17 -12.19
CA ARG A 516 -9.85 18.18 -13.66
C ARG A 516 -9.66 16.78 -14.22
N LEU A 517 -8.77 15.99 -13.63
CA LEU A 517 -8.52 14.61 -14.03
C LEU A 517 -9.74 13.73 -13.83
N ALA A 518 -10.44 13.82 -12.68
CA ALA A 518 -11.67 13.07 -12.42
C ALA A 518 -12.75 13.33 -13.48
N ARG A 519 -12.99 14.60 -13.85
CA ARG A 519 -13.93 14.94 -14.93
C ARG A 519 -13.47 14.40 -16.28
N PHE A 520 -12.17 14.54 -16.59
CA PHE A 520 -11.62 14.06 -17.86
C PHE A 520 -11.79 12.55 -17.99
N PHE A 521 -11.41 11.76 -16.99
CA PHE A 521 -11.46 10.31 -17.06
C PHE A 521 -12.88 9.76 -17.06
N GLU A 522 -13.80 10.35 -16.31
CA GLU A 522 -15.21 9.94 -16.37
C GLU A 522 -15.79 10.15 -17.77
N ALA A 523 -15.48 11.27 -18.43
CA ALA A 523 -15.96 11.57 -19.77
C ALA A 523 -15.36 10.68 -20.87
N HIS A 524 -14.22 10.03 -20.60
CA HIS A 524 -13.45 9.28 -21.59
C HIS A 524 -13.21 7.80 -21.23
N ARG A 525 -13.84 7.28 -20.17
CA ARG A 525 -13.61 5.92 -19.67
C ARG A 525 -13.83 4.80 -20.71
N GLN A 526 -14.68 5.04 -21.71
CA GLN A 526 -14.90 4.15 -22.86
C GLN A 526 -13.64 3.92 -23.72
N LEU A 527 -12.66 4.81 -23.67
CA LEU A 527 -11.39 4.67 -24.39
C LEU A 527 -10.41 3.71 -23.68
N MET A 528 -10.75 3.29 -22.46
CA MET A 528 -9.91 2.43 -21.62
C MET A 528 -10.26 0.94 -21.76
N ASP A 529 -11.21 0.60 -22.63
CA ASP A 529 -11.56 -0.77 -22.97
C ASP A 529 -10.66 -1.32 -24.10
N GLY A 530 -10.41 -2.63 -24.10
CA GLY A 530 -9.74 -3.31 -25.23
C GLY A 530 -8.24 -3.00 -25.41
N GLY A 531 -7.52 -2.67 -24.33
CA GLY A 531 -6.08 -2.42 -24.37
C GLY A 531 -5.29 -3.59 -24.98
N LYS A 532 -4.31 -3.26 -25.84
CA LYS A 532 -3.40 -4.24 -26.45
C LYS A 532 -2.25 -4.57 -25.50
N GLU A 533 -1.74 -5.80 -25.56
CA GLU A 533 -0.49 -6.16 -24.89
C GLU A 533 0.70 -5.44 -25.53
N GLU A 534 1.70 -5.12 -24.71
CA GLU A 534 2.92 -4.47 -25.15
C GLU A 534 3.78 -5.44 -25.98
N ASP A 535 4.24 -4.99 -27.14
CA ASP A 535 5.14 -5.77 -28.02
C ASP A 535 6.55 -5.95 -27.41
N VAL A 536 6.88 -5.15 -26.38
CA VAL A 536 8.18 -5.14 -25.70
C VAL A 536 8.01 -5.52 -24.24
N VAL A 537 8.79 -6.51 -23.79
CA VAL A 537 8.83 -6.97 -22.41
C VAL A 537 10.23 -6.76 -21.82
N MET A 538 10.33 -6.02 -20.72
CA MET A 538 11.55 -5.95 -19.92
C MET A 538 11.53 -7.06 -18.86
N VAL A 539 12.52 -7.93 -18.91
CA VAL A 539 12.79 -8.90 -17.86
C VAL A 539 13.56 -8.21 -16.75
N ILE A 540 13.00 -8.22 -15.54
CA ILE A 540 13.59 -7.57 -14.36
C ILE A 540 14.63 -8.53 -13.76
N PRO A 541 15.93 -8.16 -13.74
CA PRO A 541 17.00 -9.00 -13.20
C PRO A 541 17.01 -8.97 -11.67
N HIS A 542 16.02 -9.62 -11.04
CA HIS A 542 15.83 -9.57 -9.59
C HIS A 542 17.01 -10.16 -8.80
N SER A 543 17.74 -11.14 -9.32
CA SER A 543 18.98 -11.65 -8.72
C SER A 543 19.99 -10.54 -8.47
N GLN A 544 20.17 -9.63 -9.43
CA GLN A 544 21.02 -8.46 -9.25
C GLN A 544 20.37 -7.37 -8.38
N ILE A 545 19.06 -7.12 -8.52
CA ILE A 545 18.35 -6.15 -7.67
C ILE A 545 18.44 -6.54 -6.19
N PHE A 546 18.27 -7.83 -5.89
CA PHE A 546 18.36 -8.41 -4.55
C PHE A 546 19.79 -8.67 -4.10
N SER A 547 20.80 -8.41 -4.94
CA SER A 547 22.18 -8.38 -4.48
C SER A 547 22.45 -7.16 -3.61
N THR A 548 23.53 -7.19 -2.83
CA THR A 548 24.00 -5.97 -2.16
C THR A 548 24.53 -4.94 -3.15
N ARG A 549 24.87 -5.34 -4.38
CA ARG A 549 25.45 -4.50 -5.44
C ARG A 549 24.43 -4.22 -6.55
N ASN A 550 23.33 -3.58 -6.19
CA ASN A 550 22.21 -3.32 -7.09
C ASN A 550 22.53 -2.21 -8.13
N PHE A 551 23.06 -2.61 -9.29
CA PHE A 551 23.15 -1.75 -10.48
C PHE A 551 21.98 -1.97 -11.46
N ALA A 552 21.17 -3.00 -11.24
CA ALA A 552 20.01 -3.35 -12.07
C ALA A 552 18.90 -2.31 -11.98
N ALA A 553 18.68 -1.72 -10.80
CA ALA A 553 17.67 -0.68 -10.64
C ALA A 553 17.93 0.50 -11.57
N GLU A 554 19.18 0.97 -11.65
CA GLU A 554 19.55 2.04 -12.60
C GLU A 554 19.36 1.58 -14.06
N ALA A 555 19.80 0.38 -14.39
CA ALA A 555 19.72 -0.16 -15.75
C ALA A 555 18.26 -0.31 -16.24
N THR A 556 17.37 -0.81 -15.38
CA THR A 556 15.94 -0.96 -15.68
C THR A 556 15.21 0.38 -15.77
N ARG A 557 15.51 1.36 -14.91
CA ARG A 557 15.00 2.74 -15.04
C ARG A 557 15.37 3.36 -16.37
N ARG A 558 16.65 3.23 -16.74
CA ARG A 558 17.14 3.71 -18.04
C ARG A 558 16.46 3.00 -19.20
N CYS A 559 16.21 1.69 -19.11
CA CYS A 559 15.48 0.95 -20.13
C CYS A 559 14.06 1.52 -20.33
N VAL A 560 13.29 1.72 -19.25
CA VAL A 560 11.94 2.28 -19.33
C VAL A 560 11.96 3.69 -19.92
N ARG A 561 12.89 4.54 -19.50
CA ARG A 561 13.03 5.90 -20.06
C ARG A 561 13.38 5.89 -21.53
N VAL A 562 14.37 5.09 -21.95
CA VAL A 562 14.77 5.01 -23.36
C VAL A 562 13.61 4.54 -24.23
N MET A 563 12.90 3.50 -23.81
CA MET A 563 11.77 2.97 -24.58
C MET A 563 10.61 3.97 -24.69
N ASN A 564 10.27 4.67 -23.61
CA ASN A 564 9.17 5.63 -23.63
C ASN A 564 9.55 6.99 -24.26
N GLU A 565 10.70 7.55 -23.92
CA GLU A 565 11.08 8.92 -24.31
C GLU A 565 11.73 8.99 -25.69
N HIS A 566 12.49 7.98 -26.10
CA HIS A 566 13.15 7.97 -27.41
C HIS A 566 12.40 7.16 -28.46
N PHE A 567 11.72 6.09 -28.06
CA PHE A 567 11.01 5.19 -28.98
C PHE A 567 9.49 5.26 -28.87
N SER A 568 8.93 6.06 -27.96
CA SER A 568 7.48 6.17 -27.73
C SER A 568 6.79 4.80 -27.58
N THR A 569 7.48 3.84 -26.97
CA THR A 569 7.07 2.44 -26.89
C THR A 569 6.93 2.03 -25.43
N PRO A 570 5.71 1.67 -24.98
CA PRO A 570 5.50 1.17 -23.63
C PRO A 570 6.15 -0.22 -23.46
N VAL A 571 6.48 -0.53 -22.22
CA VAL A 571 7.18 -1.77 -21.85
C VAL A 571 6.38 -2.48 -20.77
N ALA A 572 5.96 -3.71 -21.05
CA ALA A 572 5.50 -4.63 -20.01
C ALA A 572 6.70 -5.17 -19.24
N THR A 573 6.52 -5.60 -17.99
CA THR A 573 7.61 -6.14 -17.19
C THR A 573 7.29 -7.52 -16.62
N VAL A 574 8.34 -8.31 -16.42
CA VAL A 574 8.22 -9.62 -15.78
C VAL A 574 9.50 -9.91 -14.98
N SER A 575 9.35 -10.40 -13.75
CA SER A 575 10.50 -10.88 -12.98
C SER A 575 11.21 -12.06 -13.64
N GLU A 576 12.54 -12.09 -13.58
CA GLU A 576 13.33 -13.26 -14.00
C GLU A 576 12.90 -14.58 -13.33
N TYR A 577 12.26 -14.53 -12.15
CA TYR A 577 11.78 -15.70 -11.41
C TYR A 577 10.38 -16.16 -11.83
N ARG A 578 9.70 -15.43 -12.73
CA ARG A 578 8.36 -15.76 -13.19
C ARG A 578 8.38 -16.42 -14.57
N PRO A 579 7.34 -17.22 -14.89
CA PRO A 579 7.12 -17.64 -16.27
C PRO A 579 6.85 -16.42 -17.16
N MET A 580 7.34 -16.48 -18.40
CA MET A 580 7.01 -15.53 -19.45
C MET A 580 5.89 -16.10 -20.31
N SER A 581 4.90 -15.28 -20.66
CA SER A 581 3.76 -15.65 -21.48
C SER A 581 3.65 -14.75 -22.71
N GLY A 582 2.90 -15.20 -23.72
CA GLY A 582 2.72 -14.48 -24.97
C GLY A 582 3.89 -14.64 -25.94
N SER A 583 3.87 -13.83 -27.00
CA SER A 583 4.88 -13.81 -28.05
C SER A 583 5.37 -12.36 -28.26
N PRO A 584 6.08 -11.77 -27.27
CA PRO A 584 6.59 -10.41 -27.40
C PRO A 584 7.58 -10.34 -28.57
N LYS A 585 7.55 -9.24 -29.32
CA LYS A 585 8.49 -9.03 -30.43
C LYS A 585 9.91 -8.82 -29.92
N LEU A 586 10.05 -8.15 -28.77
CA LEU A 586 11.33 -7.83 -28.16
C LEU A 586 11.29 -8.11 -26.65
N LEU A 587 12.26 -8.89 -26.17
CA LEU A 587 12.58 -9.04 -24.76
C LEU A 587 13.87 -8.28 -24.45
N ILE A 588 13.88 -7.46 -23.40
CA ILE A 588 15.06 -6.72 -22.96
C ILE A 588 15.39 -7.13 -21.53
N MET A 589 16.63 -7.57 -21.27
CA MET A 589 17.13 -7.74 -19.90
C MET A 589 18.36 -6.83 -19.73
N PRO A 590 18.19 -5.68 -19.06
CA PRO A 590 19.26 -4.69 -18.97
C PRO A 590 20.26 -5.06 -17.87
N SER A 591 21.53 -5.25 -18.25
CA SER A 591 22.67 -5.46 -17.34
C SER A 591 22.47 -6.53 -16.26
N PRO A 592 21.95 -7.74 -16.55
CA PRO A 592 21.61 -8.71 -15.52
C PRO A 592 22.82 -9.08 -14.67
N ARG A 593 24.01 -9.26 -15.28
CA ARG A 593 25.28 -9.74 -14.68
C ARG A 593 25.20 -11.15 -14.11
N THR A 594 24.15 -11.42 -13.35
CA THR A 594 23.69 -12.70 -12.84
C THR A 594 22.28 -12.94 -13.32
N MET A 595 21.93 -14.20 -13.49
CA MET A 595 20.59 -14.57 -13.95
C MET A 595 20.29 -16.01 -13.56
N ASN A 596 19.05 -16.24 -13.13
CA ASN A 596 18.56 -17.58 -12.84
C ASN A 596 18.54 -18.47 -14.10
N GLN A 597 18.91 -19.75 -13.93
CA GLN A 597 18.98 -20.70 -15.04
C GLN A 597 17.66 -20.90 -15.78
N GLN A 598 16.52 -20.93 -15.08
CA GLN A 598 15.21 -21.07 -15.74
C GLN A 598 14.87 -19.84 -16.59
N CYS A 599 15.29 -18.64 -16.17
CA CYS A 599 15.10 -17.43 -16.97
C CYS A 599 15.88 -17.52 -18.28
N TRP A 600 17.12 -17.98 -18.23
CA TRP A 600 17.95 -18.18 -19.41
C TRP A 600 17.29 -19.13 -20.42
N GLU A 601 16.85 -20.30 -19.97
CA GLU A 601 16.15 -21.28 -20.81
C GLU A 601 14.88 -20.71 -21.42
N ARG A 602 14.10 -19.95 -20.65
CA ARG A 602 12.90 -19.28 -21.16
C ARG A 602 13.21 -18.22 -22.22
N LEU A 603 14.29 -17.45 -22.04
CA LEU A 603 14.72 -16.45 -23.03
C LEU A 603 15.13 -17.10 -24.35
N LEU A 604 15.94 -18.17 -24.29
CA LEU A 604 16.31 -18.95 -25.49
C LEU A 604 15.07 -19.51 -26.19
N SER A 605 14.15 -20.10 -25.42
CA SER A 605 12.91 -20.64 -25.95
C SER A 605 12.01 -19.57 -26.60
N CYS A 606 11.99 -18.34 -26.07
CA CYS A 606 11.31 -17.22 -26.72
C CYS A 606 11.99 -16.82 -28.04
N ALA A 607 13.33 -16.85 -28.09
CA ALA A 607 14.09 -16.56 -29.30
C ALA A 607 13.82 -17.59 -30.41
N GLU A 608 13.81 -18.89 -30.06
CA GLU A 608 13.46 -19.99 -30.98
C GLU A 608 12.03 -19.86 -31.54
N ARG A 609 11.11 -19.24 -30.79
CA ARG A 609 9.75 -18.92 -31.24
C ARG A 609 9.64 -17.62 -32.06
N GLY A 610 10.76 -16.97 -32.35
CA GLY A 610 10.83 -15.77 -33.20
C GLY A 610 10.83 -14.44 -32.46
N SER A 611 10.96 -14.44 -31.12
CA SER A 611 11.15 -13.19 -30.37
C SER A 611 12.59 -12.69 -30.52
N THR A 612 12.82 -11.38 -30.53
CA THR A 612 14.17 -10.83 -30.40
C THR A 612 14.53 -10.73 -28.92
N VAL A 613 15.71 -11.21 -28.51
CA VAL A 613 16.19 -11.07 -27.13
C VAL A 613 17.40 -10.14 -27.09
N LEU A 614 17.30 -9.05 -26.36
CA LEU A 614 18.35 -8.07 -26.13
C LEU A 614 18.87 -8.18 -24.68
N LEU A 615 20.09 -8.67 -24.54
CA LEU A 615 20.83 -8.69 -23.27
C LEU A 615 21.96 -7.66 -23.35
N THR A 616 22.18 -6.92 -22.27
CA THR A 616 23.33 -6.00 -22.16
C THR A 616 24.20 -6.42 -20.98
N GLY A 617 25.52 -6.27 -21.07
CA GLY A 617 26.44 -6.70 -19.99
C GLY A 617 26.79 -8.20 -20.04
N THR A 618 27.32 -8.72 -18.93
CA THR A 618 27.79 -10.13 -18.83
C THR A 618 26.65 -11.11 -18.55
N ILE A 619 26.79 -12.34 -19.04
CA ILE A 619 25.79 -13.42 -18.89
C ILE A 619 26.33 -14.71 -18.28
N ASP A 620 27.65 -14.86 -18.10
CA ASP A 620 28.31 -16.12 -17.69
C ASP A 620 28.33 -16.39 -16.18
N ALA A 621 27.33 -15.88 -15.45
CA ALA A 621 27.13 -16.17 -14.04
C ALA A 621 25.67 -16.52 -13.72
N ASP A 622 25.47 -17.50 -12.85
CA ASP A 622 24.14 -17.81 -12.29
C ASP A 622 23.69 -16.77 -11.26
N ASP A 623 22.51 -16.97 -10.66
CA ASP A 623 21.94 -16.09 -9.63
C ASP A 623 22.67 -16.14 -8.28
N HIS A 624 23.76 -16.90 -8.16
CA HIS A 624 24.65 -16.99 -6.99
C HIS A 624 26.10 -16.61 -7.32
N TRP A 625 26.33 -15.98 -8.49
CA TRP A 625 27.65 -15.58 -8.99
C TRP A 625 28.58 -16.78 -9.23
N LEU A 626 28.04 -17.99 -9.41
CA LEU A 626 28.80 -19.15 -9.84
C LEU A 626 28.97 -19.11 -11.36
N PRO A 627 30.13 -19.52 -11.89
CA PRO A 627 30.41 -19.47 -13.32
C PRO A 627 29.53 -20.45 -14.09
N VAL A 628 28.98 -19.98 -15.22
CA VAL A 628 28.26 -20.80 -16.20
C VAL A 628 28.72 -20.45 -17.61
N GLU A 629 28.67 -21.39 -18.56
CA GLU A 629 29.25 -21.20 -19.91
C GLU A 629 28.24 -20.68 -20.96
N ARG A 630 27.39 -19.69 -20.63
CA ARG A 630 26.30 -19.23 -21.52
C ARG A 630 26.80 -18.64 -22.84
N SER A 631 27.80 -17.77 -22.82
CA SER A 631 28.41 -17.20 -24.03
C SER A 631 28.96 -18.29 -24.94
N LYS A 632 29.62 -19.30 -24.36
CA LYS A 632 30.17 -20.44 -25.09
C LYS A 632 29.08 -21.30 -25.72
N THR A 633 27.94 -21.50 -25.04
CA THR A 633 26.77 -22.18 -25.64
C THR A 633 26.19 -21.44 -26.84
N LEU A 634 26.41 -20.12 -26.93
CA LEU A 634 26.07 -19.29 -28.08
C LEU A 634 27.20 -19.19 -29.12
N GLY A 635 28.28 -19.97 -28.97
CA GLY A 635 29.44 -19.94 -29.88
C GLY A 635 30.37 -18.73 -29.69
N VAL A 636 30.22 -17.98 -28.60
CA VAL A 636 31.02 -16.78 -28.30
C VAL A 636 32.05 -17.10 -27.22
N GLU A 637 33.34 -16.96 -27.54
CA GLU A 637 34.40 -17.03 -26.54
C GLU A 637 34.57 -15.67 -25.87
N ALA A 638 33.95 -15.51 -24.69
CA ALA A 638 34.00 -14.29 -23.90
C ALA A 638 34.66 -14.51 -22.53
N THR A 639 35.30 -13.45 -22.02
CA THR A 639 35.79 -13.39 -20.63
C THR A 639 35.29 -12.12 -19.95
N SER A 640 34.96 -12.18 -18.65
CA SER A 640 34.58 -11.00 -17.87
C SER A 640 35.81 -10.17 -17.49
N LYS A 641 35.73 -8.84 -17.64
CA LYS A 641 36.72 -7.89 -17.11
C LYS A 641 36.03 -6.64 -16.57
N PRO A 642 36.59 -5.93 -15.57
CA PRO A 642 36.08 -4.64 -15.13
C PRO A 642 35.96 -3.65 -16.29
N VAL A 643 34.95 -2.78 -16.21
CA VAL A 643 34.80 -1.66 -17.15
C VAL A 643 35.83 -0.57 -16.86
N ALA A 644 36.36 0.05 -17.91
CA ALA A 644 37.08 1.31 -17.82
C ALA A 644 36.09 2.49 -17.69
N GLU A 645 36.63 3.66 -17.37
CA GLU A 645 35.85 4.90 -17.28
C GLU A 645 35.20 5.28 -18.63
N GLU A 646 35.90 5.03 -19.73
CA GLU A 646 35.39 5.18 -21.09
C GLU A 646 35.58 3.86 -21.83
N GLU A 647 34.52 3.42 -22.47
CA GLU A 647 34.46 2.20 -23.28
C GLU A 647 33.89 2.53 -24.65
N PHE A 648 34.16 1.66 -25.63
CA PHE A 648 33.65 1.81 -26.99
C PHE A 648 32.78 0.62 -27.36
N LEU A 649 31.53 0.89 -27.71
CA LEU A 649 30.56 -0.08 -28.19
C LEU A 649 30.35 0.13 -29.68
N ARG A 650 30.66 -0.86 -30.50
CA ARG A 650 30.38 -0.81 -31.93
C ARG A 650 29.04 -1.47 -32.25
N ILE A 651 28.15 -0.76 -32.94
CA ILE A 651 26.88 -1.27 -33.46
C ILE A 651 26.86 -1.02 -34.97
N GLY A 652 26.87 -2.09 -35.76
CA GLY A 652 27.11 -2.00 -37.20
C GLY A 652 28.48 -1.40 -37.49
N ASP A 653 28.50 -0.35 -38.31
CA ASP A 653 29.72 0.39 -38.66
C ASP A 653 29.98 1.62 -37.76
N THR A 654 29.08 1.88 -36.81
CA THR A 654 29.18 3.04 -35.92
C THR A 654 29.76 2.63 -34.57
N GLU A 655 30.78 3.36 -34.13
CA GLU A 655 31.35 3.24 -32.79
C GLU A 655 30.75 4.30 -31.87
N TYR A 656 30.24 3.86 -30.73
CA TYR A 656 29.64 4.69 -29.70
C TYR A 656 30.53 4.68 -28.47
N ARG A 657 30.90 5.86 -27.98
CA ARG A 657 31.57 6.00 -26.68
C ARG A 657 30.56 5.84 -25.55
N VAL A 658 30.83 4.93 -24.62
CA VAL A 658 30.02 4.65 -23.44
C VAL A 658 30.83 5.01 -22.19
N SER A 659 30.22 5.74 -21.27
CA SER A 659 30.91 6.22 -20.06
C SER A 659 30.39 5.52 -18.81
N TYR A 660 31.34 5.11 -17.96
CA TYR A 660 31.10 4.55 -16.63
C TYR A 660 31.71 5.48 -15.58
N ARG A 661 30.93 5.84 -14.56
CA ARG A 661 31.34 6.80 -13.52
C ARG A 661 31.10 6.21 -12.12
N GLY A 662 31.76 6.80 -11.13
CA GLY A 662 31.60 6.43 -9.72
C GLY A 662 32.04 4.99 -9.45
N GLU A 663 31.28 4.28 -8.62
CA GLU A 663 31.62 2.90 -8.21
C GLU A 663 31.52 1.87 -9.34
N LYS A 664 30.95 2.22 -10.50
CA LYS A 664 30.80 1.30 -11.64
C LYS A 664 32.15 0.76 -12.13
N ILE A 665 33.20 1.58 -12.14
CA ILE A 665 34.56 1.14 -12.56
C ILE A 665 35.15 0.09 -11.61
N GLN A 666 34.63 0.00 -10.37
CA GLN A 666 35.07 -0.97 -9.36
C GLN A 666 34.14 -2.18 -9.27
N ARG A 667 32.88 -2.06 -9.72
CA ARG A 667 31.82 -3.02 -9.42
C ARG A 667 31.06 -3.57 -10.64
N VAL A 668 31.25 -3.01 -11.83
CA VAL A 668 30.62 -3.45 -13.08
C VAL A 668 31.68 -4.07 -13.99
N GLU A 669 31.25 -5.08 -14.74
CA GLU A 669 32.10 -5.84 -15.65
C GLU A 669 31.50 -5.82 -17.07
N LYS A 670 32.37 -5.99 -18.06
CA LYS A 670 32.02 -6.22 -19.47
C LYS A 670 32.51 -7.59 -19.93
N ALA A 671 31.82 -8.13 -20.93
CA ALA A 671 32.30 -9.28 -21.67
C ALA A 671 33.32 -8.80 -22.72
N VAL A 672 34.49 -9.42 -22.73
CA VAL A 672 35.52 -9.21 -23.76
C VAL A 672 35.57 -10.45 -24.64
N ILE A 673 35.14 -10.27 -25.89
CA ILE A 673 35.15 -11.30 -26.93
C ILE A 673 36.55 -11.36 -27.55
N ARG A 674 37.06 -12.56 -27.83
CA ARG A 674 38.33 -12.71 -28.56
C ARG A 674 38.24 -12.12 -29.98
N THR A 675 39.29 -11.40 -30.36
CA THR A 675 39.38 -10.30 -31.35
C THR A 675 38.99 -10.60 -32.80
N ASP A 676 38.66 -11.84 -33.11
CA ASP A 676 38.33 -12.36 -34.44
C ASP A 676 36.82 -12.62 -34.62
N GLN A 677 36.01 -12.54 -33.56
CA GLN A 677 34.55 -12.60 -33.64
C GLN A 677 33.95 -11.19 -33.70
N LYS A 678 33.28 -10.85 -34.81
CA LYS A 678 32.53 -9.59 -34.93
C LYS A 678 31.28 -9.62 -34.04
N PRO A 679 30.73 -8.47 -33.60
CA PRO A 679 29.41 -8.43 -32.98
C PRO A 679 28.39 -8.97 -33.99
N THR A 680 27.85 -10.16 -33.73
CA THR A 680 26.91 -10.83 -34.63
C THR A 680 25.53 -10.83 -33.99
N VAL A 681 24.48 -10.59 -34.78
CA VAL A 681 23.15 -11.07 -34.40
C VAL A 681 23.23 -12.59 -34.40
N ILE A 682 23.05 -13.20 -33.24
CA ILE A 682 23.05 -14.65 -33.11
C ILE A 682 21.63 -15.13 -33.41
N THR A 683 21.45 -15.72 -34.59
CA THR A 683 20.22 -16.44 -34.91
C THR A 683 20.31 -17.82 -34.29
N ILE A 684 19.43 -18.10 -33.33
CA ILE A 684 19.31 -19.39 -32.63
C ILE A 684 18.36 -20.29 -33.42
#